data_AF-A0A067MHT6-F1
#
_entry.id   AF-A0A067MHT6-F1
#
_cell.length_a   1.000
_cell.length_b   1.000
_cell.length_c   1.000
_cell.angle_alpha   90.00
_cell.angle_beta   90.00
_cell.angle_gamma   90.00
#
_symmetry.space_group_name_H-M   'P 1'
#
loop_
_entity.id
_entity.type
_entity.pdbx_description
1 polymer ?
#
loop_
_entity_poly.entity_id
_entity_poly.type
_entity_poly.pdbx_seq_one_letter_code
_entity_poly.pdbx_strand_id
1 'polypeptide(L)'
;MNPNNALEDMMASMGISPDSLRQLLNDPSMTPGSYGPSGPLSSQSSFSRLEDDPDTVRQYFATIQGKIDQARRLGPGPAPAEDRSVLLEDLLGMRQGFESSHVGTLFLNTSLGTQRHFSTTPLSELTRISLSEMQVRRVHKGRYLLCKVVAPPSQVVAVQLGVEDPAGDLRVLSIYNYPGTRTSSKQVLDTIFPIGTILAVREPNMLTTSSDRNCIIRVDSPSDVVFIDPSDTILEGVRWKYPLSSVGNVPRTAAEWKELGNELFKHSQFFASAVAYTNGLELDPNAYLLRLNRAAAYLRLEFLSSALADARDVLSLDAISTDERAKALFRAAQAEYALRHYLDAIDLFEEFFSMRPQNDTGDWVARCRERIKESEAGEFDWVRMFKEGQVRGGKVEAAEYVGPMKVAPMPRRGGGRCVVTAKAVKAGELILVSKAFAASFPDDMPYHTQKMTMNAITKSVDSPSLAELVSQVILKVIGNPELAPLVYDLYAGPSYPTPTYYPPLDTPSPPALQNLRVYGADVDTERIENICTYNVFTPLELGTAKSARLITPPLSHRASGLYLLPSLFNHSCHGSATWYNFKDVIVIRAARDLDEGEELTVSYTGAETHFSRKPVLEKHRITCRCILCSTDRIDGEAACRRREEIVSQLNSSFQHLGLSIADAQDRIRDANGTYSRSQCPLQRATGLAYHELAMAFMQKAQMEKDANVILQAIAAEFNALESYGFLVIDRTIGPAPRIGTSLPLGVTITPFITDECCVSFALYIAGFFHSIKDTARAAGWFDATLWLNDMCVGGGQKLFAIRYKPLLDHLKLSEHGAPPNMPTRKDESKQNHTKSDSNEEGSSGDGWSDDSDEAIPDWLGPPKEKLRDLQRQLWGGVAYGCGYLYCPERTHRLDSKPAKFQCAKCRGQRYCSPACQKAHWSIHKQQCKSYLSSGVDAVRLRLRMARFMELWASFPEHVADFTLDITEIPLSDRGKHVSLHFDDAATLEKWISIFAKQQQIESSKVIGLTVFYPVEAKRRIKAAADRSAEHRYWVNRKAHKEWLEFQRECQQWDMDPEIIRLFPPQSIVFGVTGVLLGISCIINPEDGRQTNLLYPFKIEESVSPKQARRKPFRIGPNAPTDGGSGDCGMQ
;
A
#
# COMPACT_ATOMS: atom_id res chain seq x y z
N MET A 1 -43.27 -25.59 -16.63
CA MET A 1 -43.90 -24.26 -16.79
C MET A 1 -42.84 -23.30 -17.27
N ASN A 2 -43.14 -22.54 -18.32
CA ASN A 2 -42.24 -21.61 -19.00
C ASN A 2 -42.31 -20.24 -18.28
N PRO A 3 -41.20 -19.57 -17.90
CA PRO A 3 -41.22 -18.36 -17.08
C PRO A 3 -41.93 -17.16 -17.72
N ASN A 4 -42.14 -17.17 -19.04
CA ASN A 4 -42.78 -16.07 -19.76
C ASN A 4 -44.31 -16.04 -19.60
N ASN A 5 -44.97 -17.11 -19.14
CA ASN A 5 -46.44 -17.13 -19.02
C ASN A 5 -46.94 -16.62 -17.66
N ALA A 6 -46.11 -16.63 -16.61
CA ALA A 6 -46.52 -16.20 -15.27
C ALA A 6 -46.77 -14.69 -15.17
N LEU A 7 -46.04 -13.90 -15.97
CA LEU A 7 -46.22 -12.45 -16.03
C LEU A 7 -47.49 -12.10 -16.81
N GLU A 8 -47.75 -12.79 -17.93
CA GLU A 8 -48.96 -12.57 -18.74
C GLU A 8 -50.25 -12.95 -17.98
N ASP A 9 -50.24 -14.05 -17.23
CA ASP A 9 -51.39 -14.48 -16.42
C ASP A 9 -51.66 -13.54 -15.24
N MET A 10 -50.60 -13.00 -14.60
CA MET A 10 -50.74 -12.03 -13.50
C MET A 10 -51.28 -10.68 -14.01
N MET A 11 -50.90 -10.26 -15.22
CA MET A 11 -51.32 -9.00 -15.82
C MET A 11 -52.73 -9.03 -16.40
N ALA A 12 -53.14 -10.18 -16.95
CA ALA A 12 -54.53 -10.43 -17.35
C ALA A 12 -55.49 -10.34 -16.15
N SER A 13 -55.05 -10.77 -14.96
CA SER A 13 -55.82 -10.66 -13.71
C SER A 13 -55.99 -9.22 -13.20
N MET A 14 -55.14 -8.29 -13.66
CA MET A 14 -55.17 -6.86 -13.32
C MET A 14 -55.80 -5.98 -14.42
N GLY A 15 -56.34 -6.58 -15.49
CA GLY A 15 -57.06 -5.87 -16.56
C GLY A 15 -56.16 -5.06 -17.51
N ILE A 16 -54.84 -5.30 -17.50
CA ILE A 16 -53.88 -4.57 -18.34
C ILE A 16 -53.64 -5.37 -19.62
N SER A 17 -54.01 -4.81 -20.78
CA SER A 17 -53.82 -5.49 -22.06
C SER A 17 -52.33 -5.51 -22.48
N PRO A 18 -51.86 -6.55 -23.19
CA PRO A 18 -50.47 -6.63 -23.67
C PRO A 18 -50.05 -5.43 -24.54
N ASP A 19 -50.99 -4.80 -25.24
CA ASP A 19 -50.73 -3.62 -26.06
C ASP A 19 -50.57 -2.35 -25.21
N SER A 20 -51.23 -2.26 -24.05
CA SER A 20 -51.04 -1.17 -23.08
C SER A 20 -49.65 -1.23 -22.45
N LEU A 21 -49.12 -2.44 -22.22
CA LEU A 21 -47.75 -2.65 -21.74
C LEU A 21 -46.71 -2.24 -22.78
N ARG A 22 -46.93 -2.54 -24.06
CA ARG A 22 -46.04 -2.10 -25.14
C ARG A 22 -46.06 -0.59 -25.32
N GLN A 23 -47.17 0.08 -25.05
CA GLN A 23 -47.20 1.55 -25.00
C GLN A 23 -46.46 2.10 -23.79
N LEU A 24 -46.61 1.50 -22.60
CA LEU A 24 -45.89 1.89 -21.37
C LEU A 24 -44.37 1.67 -21.45
N LEU A 25 -43.92 0.57 -22.08
CA LEU A 25 -42.50 0.28 -22.27
C LEU A 25 -41.84 1.12 -23.37
N ASN A 26 -42.65 1.68 -24.28
CA ASN A 26 -42.18 2.59 -25.33
C ASN A 26 -42.38 4.07 -24.95
N ASP A 27 -42.89 4.38 -23.75
CA ASP A 27 -42.95 5.74 -23.22
C ASP A 27 -41.56 6.17 -22.71
N PRO A 28 -40.90 7.16 -23.35
CA PRO A 28 -39.57 7.62 -22.96
C PRO A 28 -39.50 8.15 -21.53
N SER A 29 -40.63 8.55 -20.94
CA SER A 29 -40.71 9.09 -19.58
C SER A 29 -40.65 8.02 -18.47
N MET A 30 -40.80 6.74 -18.82
CA MET A 30 -40.85 5.60 -17.89
C MET A 30 -39.63 4.67 -17.96
N THR A 31 -38.58 5.05 -18.70
CA THR A 31 -37.30 4.36 -18.58
C THR A 31 -36.68 4.64 -17.20
N PRO A 32 -36.34 3.63 -16.37
CA PRO A 32 -35.49 3.84 -15.23
C PRO A 32 -34.18 4.43 -15.77
N GLY A 33 -33.89 5.67 -15.35
CA GLY A 33 -32.75 6.43 -15.84
C GLY A 33 -31.51 5.54 -15.86
N SER A 34 -30.93 5.40 -17.05
CA SER A 34 -29.66 4.75 -17.23
C SER A 34 -28.66 5.36 -16.24
N TYR A 35 -28.16 4.53 -15.32
CA TYR A 35 -27.00 4.85 -14.53
C TYR A 35 -25.87 5.24 -15.49
N GLY A 36 -25.59 6.54 -15.61
CA GLY A 36 -24.29 7.01 -16.10
C GLY A 36 -23.18 6.43 -15.22
N PRO A 37 -21.92 6.37 -15.70
CA PRO A 37 -20.90 5.45 -15.21
C PRO A 37 -20.45 5.80 -13.78
N SER A 38 -21.23 5.33 -12.82
CA SER A 38 -20.93 5.28 -11.40
C SER A 38 -21.61 4.04 -10.78
N GLY A 39 -21.85 3.02 -11.59
CA GLY A 39 -22.00 1.65 -11.08
C GLY A 39 -20.61 1.06 -10.81
N PRO A 40 -20.48 0.05 -9.93
CA PRO A 40 -19.26 -0.73 -9.87
C PRO A 40 -19.01 -1.28 -11.28
N LEU A 41 -17.83 -0.99 -11.84
CA LEU A 41 -17.36 -1.62 -13.07
C LEU A 41 -17.40 -3.12 -12.84
N SER A 42 -18.40 -3.78 -13.41
CA SER A 42 -18.52 -5.23 -13.30
C SER A 42 -17.42 -5.86 -14.15
N SER A 43 -16.74 -6.84 -13.55
CA SER A 43 -15.62 -7.62 -14.07
C SER A 43 -14.22 -6.99 -13.92
N GLN A 44 -13.33 -7.78 -13.32
CA GLN A 44 -11.86 -7.60 -13.26
C GLN A 44 -11.20 -7.22 -14.60
N SER A 45 -11.90 -7.39 -15.73
CA SER A 45 -11.39 -7.13 -17.09
C SER A 45 -11.33 -5.65 -17.49
N SER A 46 -11.86 -4.73 -16.67
CA SER A 46 -11.95 -3.30 -16.97
C SER A 46 -10.99 -2.42 -16.14
N PHE A 47 -10.46 -2.91 -15.02
CA PHE A 47 -9.48 -2.20 -14.19
C PHE A 47 -8.12 -2.07 -14.87
N SER A 48 -7.66 -3.12 -15.55
CA SER A 48 -6.44 -3.09 -16.36
C SER A 48 -6.57 -2.24 -17.64
N ARG A 49 -7.79 -1.98 -18.12
CA ARG A 49 -7.99 -1.19 -19.36
C ARG A 49 -7.91 0.32 -19.15
N LEU A 50 -8.22 0.83 -17.97
CA LEU A 50 -8.27 2.28 -17.69
C LEU A 50 -6.88 2.90 -17.46
N GLU A 51 -5.94 2.14 -16.90
CA GLU A 51 -4.53 2.55 -16.78
C GLU A 51 -3.84 2.60 -18.16
N ASP A 52 -4.25 1.70 -19.07
CA ASP A 52 -3.64 1.50 -20.39
C ASP A 52 -4.37 2.20 -21.56
N ASP A 53 -5.52 2.84 -21.29
CA ASP A 53 -6.32 3.56 -22.31
C ASP A 53 -6.41 5.08 -22.03
N PRO A 54 -5.47 5.86 -22.59
CA PRO A 54 -5.49 7.32 -22.52
C PRO A 54 -6.78 7.97 -23.04
N ASP A 55 -7.53 7.33 -23.94
CA ASP A 55 -8.77 7.88 -24.48
C ASP A 55 -9.88 7.84 -23.45
N THR A 56 -10.00 6.74 -22.69
CA THR A 56 -10.98 6.65 -21.61
C THR A 56 -10.70 7.66 -20.50
N VAL A 57 -9.43 7.87 -20.11
CA VAL A 57 -9.04 8.90 -19.12
C VAL A 57 -9.38 10.30 -19.62
N ARG A 58 -9.08 10.60 -20.89
CA ARG A 58 -9.45 11.88 -21.52
C ARG A 58 -10.96 12.10 -21.55
N GLN A 59 -11.74 11.08 -21.90
CA GLN A 59 -13.20 11.15 -21.93
C GLN A 59 -13.78 11.39 -20.53
N TYR A 60 -13.20 10.78 -19.49
CA TYR A 60 -13.60 11.01 -18.11
C TYR A 60 -13.43 12.48 -17.71
N PHE A 61 -12.24 13.07 -17.92
CA PHE A 61 -12.01 14.48 -17.60
C PHE A 61 -12.87 15.43 -18.45
N ALA A 62 -13.09 15.12 -19.73
CA ALA A 62 -14.00 15.89 -20.58
C ALA A 62 -15.43 15.86 -20.04
N THR A 63 -15.89 14.71 -19.54
CA THR A 63 -17.22 14.56 -18.93
C THR A 63 -17.35 15.39 -17.65
N ILE A 64 -16.35 15.36 -16.77
CA ILE A 64 -16.33 16.19 -15.55
C ILE A 64 -16.34 17.67 -15.91
N GLN A 65 -15.48 18.10 -16.84
CA GLN A 65 -15.42 19.48 -17.26
C GLN A 65 -16.75 19.94 -17.87
N GLY A 66 -17.38 19.10 -18.68
CA GLY A 66 -18.71 19.37 -19.25
C GLY A 66 -19.78 19.58 -18.17
N LYS A 67 -19.77 18.79 -17.09
CA LYS A 67 -20.68 18.98 -15.94
C LYS A 67 -20.41 20.29 -15.20
N ILE A 68 -19.14 20.64 -14.99
CA ILE A 68 -18.76 21.91 -14.35
C ILE A 68 -19.22 23.10 -15.20
N ASP A 69 -18.99 23.04 -16.52
CA ASP A 69 -19.37 24.12 -17.44
C ASP A 69 -20.89 24.24 -17.54
N GLN A 70 -21.62 23.12 -17.56
CA GLN A 70 -23.07 23.11 -17.49
C GLN A 70 -23.59 23.76 -16.20
N ALA A 71 -23.04 23.39 -15.04
CA ALA A 71 -23.40 23.98 -13.76
C ALA A 71 -23.14 25.50 -13.73
N ARG A 72 -22.00 25.94 -14.29
CA ARG A 72 -21.68 27.38 -14.45
C ARG A 72 -22.67 28.10 -15.35
N ARG A 73 -23.07 27.50 -16.48
CA ARG A 73 -24.06 28.08 -17.43
C ARG A 73 -25.45 28.21 -16.81
N LEU A 74 -25.88 27.22 -16.03
CA LEU A 74 -27.20 27.25 -15.36
C LEU A 74 -27.25 28.29 -14.23
N GLY A 75 -26.11 28.63 -13.64
CA GLY A 75 -26.02 29.58 -12.53
C GLY A 75 -26.76 29.13 -11.26
N PRO A 76 -26.74 29.94 -10.20
CA PRO A 76 -27.47 29.66 -8.97
C PRO A 76 -28.99 29.55 -9.23
N GLY A 77 -29.64 28.57 -8.61
CA GLY A 77 -31.09 28.37 -8.74
C GLY A 77 -31.73 27.96 -7.41
N PRO A 78 -33.07 27.99 -7.31
CA PRO A 78 -33.76 27.51 -6.12
C PRO A 78 -33.50 26.02 -5.90
N ALA A 79 -33.42 25.61 -4.63
CA ALA A 79 -33.35 24.20 -4.27
C ALA A 79 -34.70 23.50 -4.54
N PRO A 80 -34.72 22.28 -5.08
CA PRO A 80 -35.94 21.47 -5.15
C PRO A 80 -36.57 21.32 -3.77
N ALA A 81 -37.90 21.31 -3.71
CA ALA A 81 -38.62 20.94 -2.51
C ALA A 81 -38.42 19.45 -2.24
N GLU A 82 -38.15 19.09 -0.99
CA GLU A 82 -37.92 17.71 -0.56
C GLU A 82 -38.93 17.39 0.54
N ASP A 83 -39.57 16.21 0.46
CA ASP A 83 -40.45 15.74 1.53
C ASP A 83 -39.61 15.17 2.67
N ARG A 84 -39.84 15.71 3.89
CA ARG A 84 -39.09 15.33 5.08
C ARG A 84 -39.21 13.84 5.41
N SER A 85 -40.39 13.24 5.25
CA SER A 85 -40.62 11.83 5.60
C SER A 85 -39.93 10.92 4.59
N VAL A 86 -40.06 11.22 3.30
CA VAL A 86 -39.40 10.47 2.22
C VAL A 86 -37.88 10.50 2.40
N LEU A 87 -37.29 11.67 2.64
CA LEU A 87 -35.85 11.78 2.80
C LEU A 87 -35.32 11.06 4.06
N LEU A 88 -36.09 11.03 5.15
CA LEU A 88 -35.75 10.24 6.34
C LEU A 88 -35.77 8.73 6.05
N GLU A 89 -36.79 8.24 5.33
CA GLU A 89 -36.86 6.84 4.90
C GLU A 89 -35.68 6.48 4.00
N ASP A 90 -35.34 7.35 3.04
CA ASP A 90 -34.17 7.16 2.16
C ASP A 90 -32.86 7.10 2.96
N LEU A 91 -32.67 7.99 3.94
CA LEU A 91 -31.48 8.00 4.79
C LEU A 91 -31.34 6.71 5.61
N LEU A 92 -32.45 6.21 6.17
CA LEU A 92 -32.47 4.95 6.90
C LEU A 92 -32.24 3.75 5.97
N GLY A 93 -32.83 3.77 4.78
CA GLY A 93 -32.63 2.75 3.74
C GLY A 93 -31.18 2.70 3.26
N MET A 94 -30.53 3.86 3.04
CA MET A 94 -29.11 3.95 2.69
C MET A 94 -28.22 3.35 3.77
N ARG A 95 -28.53 3.62 5.06
CA ARG A 95 -27.83 3.03 6.20
C ARG A 95 -27.86 1.50 6.12
N GLN A 96 -29.06 0.91 5.92
CA GLN A 96 -29.27 -0.54 5.84
C GLN A 96 -28.67 -1.18 4.57
N GLY A 97 -28.72 -0.50 3.44
CA GLY A 97 -28.16 -0.97 2.16
C GLY A 97 -26.63 -1.06 2.19
N PHE A 98 -25.96 -0.11 2.83
CA PHE A 98 -24.51 -0.15 3.02
C PHE A 98 -24.08 -1.36 3.87
N GLU A 99 -24.87 -1.73 4.87
CA GLU A 99 -24.61 -2.88 5.75
C GLU A 99 -24.66 -4.22 5.04
N SER A 100 -25.59 -4.38 4.11
CA SER A 100 -25.80 -5.63 3.35
C SER A 100 -24.80 -5.82 2.21
N SER A 101 -24.08 -4.76 1.82
CA SER A 101 -23.12 -4.74 0.71
C SER A 101 -21.69 -5.17 1.09
N HIS A 102 -21.41 -5.45 2.38
CA HIS A 102 -20.08 -5.84 2.90
C HIS A 102 -19.62 -7.26 2.51
N VAL A 103 -20.22 -7.86 1.48
CA VAL A 103 -19.88 -9.21 0.99
C VAL A 103 -19.10 -9.15 -0.35
N GLY A 104 -18.80 -7.96 -0.90
CA GLY A 104 -18.06 -7.77 -2.15
C GLY A 104 -16.98 -6.68 -2.12
N THR A 105 -16.10 -6.65 -3.13
CA THR A 105 -15.04 -5.64 -3.30
C THR A 105 -15.64 -4.24 -3.50
N LEU A 106 -15.31 -3.29 -2.62
CA LEU A 106 -15.76 -1.90 -2.72
C LEU A 106 -14.88 -1.14 -3.72
N PHE A 107 -15.50 -0.54 -4.75
CA PHE A 107 -14.83 0.34 -5.71
C PHE A 107 -15.01 1.80 -5.31
N LEU A 108 -13.93 2.51 -5.03
CA LEU A 108 -13.95 3.93 -4.65
C LEU A 108 -13.19 4.79 -5.66
N ASN A 109 -13.90 5.67 -6.36
CA ASN A 109 -13.29 6.67 -7.23
C ASN A 109 -13.12 7.99 -6.46
N THR A 110 -11.88 8.44 -6.30
CA THR A 110 -11.55 9.72 -5.66
C THR A 110 -11.00 10.68 -6.71
N SER A 111 -11.49 11.92 -6.74
CA SER A 111 -10.96 12.97 -7.60
C SER A 111 -10.13 13.95 -6.78
N LEU A 112 -8.94 14.30 -7.27
CA LEU A 112 -8.06 15.32 -6.72
C LEU A 112 -7.94 16.49 -7.70
N GLY A 113 -7.64 17.68 -7.18
CA GLY A 113 -7.31 18.84 -8.01
C GLY A 113 -8.52 19.50 -8.68
N THR A 114 -9.72 19.19 -8.19
CA THR A 114 -10.94 19.92 -8.56
C THR A 114 -11.13 21.08 -7.60
N GLN A 115 -11.74 22.17 -8.06
CA GLN A 115 -12.00 23.34 -7.23
C GLN A 115 -12.79 22.94 -5.97
N ARG A 116 -12.24 23.21 -4.79
CA ARG A 116 -12.91 22.95 -3.50
C ARG A 116 -13.19 24.27 -2.81
N HIS A 117 -14.20 24.25 -1.95
CA HIS A 117 -14.45 25.36 -1.05
C HIS A 117 -13.89 25.06 0.34
N PHE A 118 -13.28 26.07 0.95
CA PHE A 118 -13.00 26.11 2.38
C PHE A 118 -13.25 27.54 2.90
N SER A 119 -13.61 27.69 4.17
CA SER A 119 -13.78 28.99 4.82
C SER A 119 -12.56 29.36 5.67
N THR A 120 -12.21 30.65 5.62
CA THR A 120 -11.26 31.30 6.54
C THR A 120 -11.94 32.32 7.45
N THR A 121 -13.24 32.54 7.26
CA THR A 121 -13.99 33.54 8.04
C THR A 121 -14.43 32.89 9.35
N PRO A 122 -14.11 33.47 10.52
CA PRO A 122 -14.56 32.95 11.81
C PRO A 122 -16.08 32.86 11.88
N LEU A 123 -16.62 31.85 12.56
CA LEU A 123 -18.06 31.67 12.68
C LEU A 123 -18.78 32.90 13.27
N SER A 124 -18.13 33.62 14.18
CA SER A 124 -18.63 34.84 14.82
C SER A 124 -18.84 36.02 13.84
N GLU A 125 -18.20 36.01 12.68
CA GLU A 125 -18.31 37.05 11.65
C GLU A 125 -19.32 36.67 10.55
N LEU A 126 -19.85 35.45 10.58
CA LEU A 126 -20.80 34.94 9.60
C LEU A 126 -22.23 35.25 10.03
N THR A 127 -23.11 35.42 9.04
CA THR A 127 -24.55 35.60 9.29
C THR A 127 -25.34 34.35 8.98
N ARG A 128 -26.35 34.03 9.79
CA ARG A 128 -27.13 32.80 9.61
C ARG A 128 -27.87 32.79 8.26
N ILE A 129 -28.01 31.60 7.67
CA ILE A 129 -28.89 31.31 6.52
C ILE A 129 -29.77 30.09 6.84
N SER A 130 -31.02 30.07 6.37
CA SER A 130 -31.89 28.88 6.42
C SER A 130 -31.72 28.00 5.18
N LEU A 131 -32.12 26.72 5.26
CA LEU A 131 -32.06 25.82 4.10
C LEU A 131 -32.95 26.29 2.95
N SER A 132 -34.09 26.89 3.26
CA SER A 132 -35.04 27.45 2.29
C SER A 132 -34.51 28.69 1.54
N GLU A 133 -33.56 29.42 2.13
CA GLU A 133 -32.90 30.58 1.49
C GLU A 133 -31.73 30.18 0.59
N MET A 134 -31.22 28.94 0.74
CA MET A 134 -30.07 28.46 -0.01
C MET A 134 -30.40 28.17 -1.47
N GLN A 135 -29.40 28.40 -2.33
CA GLN A 135 -29.48 28.13 -3.76
C GLN A 135 -28.54 27.00 -4.18
N VAL A 136 -29.01 26.12 -5.07
CA VAL A 136 -28.15 25.10 -5.67
C VAL A 136 -27.12 25.76 -6.60
N ARG A 137 -25.96 25.10 -6.75
CA ARG A 137 -24.81 25.57 -7.54
C ARG A 137 -24.22 26.88 -7.00
N ARG A 138 -24.28 27.07 -5.68
CA ARG A 138 -23.78 28.27 -5.00
C ARG A 138 -23.10 27.94 -3.66
N VAL A 139 -21.95 28.58 -3.48
CA VAL A 139 -21.28 28.73 -2.18
C VAL A 139 -21.82 30.00 -1.51
N HIS A 140 -22.35 29.88 -0.30
CA HIS A 140 -22.96 30.99 0.42
C HIS A 140 -21.93 31.72 1.29
N LYS A 141 -21.03 32.47 0.65
CA LYS A 141 -19.99 33.24 1.35
C LYS A 141 -20.56 34.25 2.35
N GLY A 142 -19.88 34.45 3.46
CA GLY A 142 -20.34 35.31 4.56
C GLY A 142 -21.56 34.78 5.33
N ARG A 143 -21.98 33.54 5.05
CA ARG A 143 -23.11 32.87 5.72
C ARG A 143 -22.68 31.64 6.49
N TYR A 144 -23.46 31.25 7.50
CA TYR A 144 -23.36 29.93 8.12
C TYR A 144 -24.74 29.26 8.21
N LEU A 145 -24.77 27.95 8.01
CA LEU A 145 -25.97 27.13 8.21
C LEU A 145 -25.92 26.52 9.61
N LEU A 146 -26.90 26.85 10.45
CA LEU A 146 -27.12 26.17 11.72
C LEU A 146 -28.08 25.00 11.51
N CYS A 147 -27.66 23.78 11.88
CA CYS A 147 -28.47 22.58 11.72
C CYS A 147 -28.21 21.55 12.83
N LYS A 148 -29.06 20.53 12.90
CA LYS A 148 -28.90 19.39 13.82
C LYS A 148 -29.00 18.08 13.06
N VAL A 149 -28.28 17.06 13.51
CA VAL A 149 -28.36 15.69 12.96
C VAL A 149 -29.66 15.04 13.41
N VAL A 150 -30.47 14.52 12.49
CA VAL A 150 -31.80 13.94 12.80
C VAL A 150 -31.97 12.47 12.40
N ALA A 151 -31.00 11.91 11.67
CA ALA A 151 -30.99 10.51 11.26
C ALA A 151 -29.60 9.89 11.50
N PRO A 152 -29.50 8.55 11.68
CA PRO A 152 -28.21 7.89 11.80
C PRO A 152 -27.30 8.22 10.61
N PRO A 153 -26.02 8.55 10.86
CA PRO A 153 -25.06 8.85 9.80
C PRO A 153 -24.83 7.63 8.91
N SER A 154 -24.49 7.84 7.64
CA SER A 154 -24.07 6.77 6.72
C SER A 154 -22.75 7.15 6.06
N GLN A 155 -21.99 6.16 5.62
CA GLN A 155 -20.76 6.39 4.88
C GLN A 155 -20.87 5.72 3.51
N VAL A 156 -20.68 6.50 2.45
CA VAL A 156 -20.54 5.97 1.07
C VAL A 156 -19.14 6.33 0.59
N VAL A 157 -18.98 7.45 -0.12
CA VAL A 157 -17.67 8.07 -0.41
C VAL A 157 -17.32 9.16 0.61
N ALA A 158 -18.34 9.86 1.10
CA ALA A 158 -18.28 10.88 2.14
C ALA A 158 -19.15 10.45 3.33
N VAL A 159 -19.00 11.13 4.47
CA VAL A 159 -19.95 11.01 5.57
C VAL A 159 -21.24 11.73 5.18
N GLN A 160 -22.35 11.03 5.20
CA GLN A 160 -23.67 11.57 4.92
C GLN A 160 -24.48 11.70 6.20
N LEU A 161 -24.90 12.92 6.50
CA LEU A 161 -25.72 13.28 7.66
C LEU A 161 -27.07 13.82 7.17
N GLY A 162 -28.17 13.29 7.71
CA GLY A 162 -29.46 13.96 7.59
C GLY A 162 -29.51 15.14 8.56
N VAL A 163 -29.50 16.37 8.05
CA VAL A 163 -29.47 17.58 8.87
C VAL A 163 -30.71 18.44 8.70
N GLU A 164 -31.27 18.87 9.82
CA GLU A 164 -32.46 19.71 9.88
C GLU A 164 -32.08 21.11 10.38
N ASP A 165 -32.58 22.17 9.75
CA ASP A 165 -32.42 23.53 10.26
C ASP A 165 -33.51 23.89 11.29
N PRO A 166 -33.45 25.04 11.98
CA PRO A 166 -34.47 25.39 12.96
C PRO A 166 -35.89 25.58 12.39
N ALA A 167 -36.02 25.85 11.09
CA ALA A 167 -37.32 25.92 10.41
C ALA A 167 -37.93 24.53 10.14
N GLY A 168 -37.15 23.45 10.35
CA GLY A 168 -37.56 22.08 10.16
C GLY A 168 -37.38 21.56 8.73
N ASP A 169 -36.66 22.31 7.88
CA ASP A 169 -36.28 21.86 6.56
C ASP A 169 -35.15 20.81 6.70
N LEU A 170 -35.23 19.70 5.96
CA LEU A 170 -34.28 18.59 6.04
C LEU A 170 -33.48 18.48 4.74
N ARG A 171 -32.15 18.34 4.83
CA ARG A 171 -31.27 18.07 3.67
C ARG A 171 -30.15 17.11 4.06
N VAL A 172 -29.51 16.52 3.04
CA VAL A 172 -28.32 15.68 3.23
C VAL A 172 -27.07 16.56 3.24
N LEU A 173 -26.30 16.51 4.33
CA LEU A 173 -24.98 17.08 4.47
C LEU A 173 -23.93 16.00 4.18
N SER A 174 -23.08 16.24 3.18
CA SER A 174 -21.98 15.36 2.76
C SER A 174 -20.63 15.98 3.12
N ILE A 175 -19.95 15.40 4.11
CA ILE A 175 -18.65 15.86 4.60
C ILE A 175 -17.55 14.96 4.03
N TYR A 176 -16.68 15.55 3.23
CA TYR A 176 -15.55 14.86 2.62
C TYR A 176 -14.30 14.97 3.50
N ASN A 177 -13.42 13.96 3.43
CA ASN A 177 -12.13 13.94 4.14
C ASN A 177 -12.22 14.13 5.67
N TYR A 178 -13.37 13.82 6.29
CA TYR A 178 -13.47 13.91 7.73
C TYR A 178 -12.55 12.88 8.42
N PRO A 179 -11.79 13.29 9.47
CA PRO A 179 -10.92 12.41 10.23
C PRO A 179 -11.59 11.11 10.73
N GLY A 180 -10.93 9.97 10.50
CA GLY A 180 -11.38 8.68 11.05
C GLY A 180 -12.64 8.09 10.42
N THR A 181 -13.11 8.61 9.27
CA THR A 181 -14.35 8.19 8.62
C THR A 181 -14.19 7.53 7.24
N ARG A 182 -13.04 6.91 6.96
CA ARG A 182 -12.74 6.33 5.63
C ARG A 182 -13.14 4.87 5.46
N THR A 183 -13.22 4.10 6.54
CA THR A 183 -13.70 2.71 6.58
C THR A 183 -14.29 2.45 7.95
N SER A 184 -15.42 3.10 8.24
CA SER A 184 -15.94 3.19 9.60
C SER A 184 -17.13 2.29 9.84
N SER A 185 -17.12 1.61 10.98
CA SER A 185 -18.29 0.89 11.45
C SER A 185 -19.41 1.88 11.80
N LYS A 186 -20.62 1.36 11.92
CA LYS A 186 -21.77 2.09 12.45
C LYS A 186 -21.46 2.82 13.75
N GLN A 187 -20.89 2.09 14.70
CA GLN A 187 -20.57 2.57 16.03
C GLN A 187 -19.60 3.75 15.99
N VAL A 188 -18.64 3.74 15.07
CA VAL A 188 -17.71 4.86 14.86
C VAL A 188 -18.45 6.11 14.42
N LEU A 189 -19.31 6.00 13.40
CA LEU A 189 -20.07 7.15 12.90
C LEU A 189 -21.06 7.68 13.95
N ASP A 190 -21.75 6.79 14.66
CA ASP A 190 -22.71 7.13 15.71
C ASP A 190 -22.03 7.79 16.92
N THR A 191 -20.75 7.47 17.17
CA THR A 191 -19.93 8.11 18.20
C THR A 191 -19.49 9.52 17.81
N ILE A 192 -19.10 9.72 16.54
CA ILE A 192 -18.60 11.01 16.04
C ILE A 192 -19.77 12.00 15.85
N PHE A 193 -20.83 11.53 15.19
CA PHE A 193 -22.03 12.30 14.83
C PHE A 193 -23.30 11.68 15.43
N PRO A 194 -23.44 11.66 16.76
CA PRO A 194 -24.67 11.17 17.38
C PRO A 194 -25.87 12.00 16.89
N ILE A 195 -27.04 11.36 16.78
CA ILE A 195 -28.28 12.07 16.49
C ILE A 195 -28.48 13.17 17.56
N GLY A 196 -28.98 14.33 17.15
CA GLY A 196 -29.12 15.51 18.00
C GLY A 196 -27.87 16.39 18.07
N THR A 197 -26.72 15.98 17.49
CA THR A 197 -25.55 16.86 17.36
C THR A 197 -25.92 18.14 16.62
N ILE A 198 -25.62 19.30 17.21
CA ILE A 198 -25.83 20.61 16.60
C ILE A 198 -24.54 21.03 15.91
N LEU A 199 -24.66 21.45 14.65
CA LEU A 199 -23.56 21.83 13.78
C LEU A 199 -23.81 23.22 13.20
N ALA A 200 -22.74 23.98 13.04
CA ALA A 200 -22.70 25.13 12.15
C ALA A 200 -21.77 24.83 10.97
N VAL A 201 -22.28 24.97 9.76
CA VAL A 201 -21.48 24.85 8.53
C VAL A 201 -21.12 26.24 8.05
N ARG A 202 -19.81 26.56 8.04
CA ARG A 202 -19.30 27.83 7.51
C ARG A 202 -19.40 27.84 5.99
N GLU A 203 -19.90 28.95 5.43
CA GLU A 203 -20.01 29.21 4.00
C GLU A 203 -20.56 28.03 3.16
N PRO A 204 -21.76 27.50 3.51
CA PRO A 204 -22.23 26.21 2.99
C PRO A 204 -22.41 26.22 1.46
N ASN A 205 -21.98 25.12 0.82
CA ASN A 205 -22.10 24.90 -0.63
C ASN A 205 -23.22 23.91 -0.93
N MET A 206 -24.19 24.29 -1.74
CA MET A 206 -25.28 23.40 -2.14
C MET A 206 -25.18 22.99 -3.61
N LEU A 207 -25.24 21.69 -3.88
CA LEU A 207 -25.09 21.10 -5.21
C LEU A 207 -26.27 20.18 -5.54
N THR A 208 -26.55 20.01 -6.84
CA THR A 208 -27.48 18.97 -7.32
C THR A 208 -26.75 17.63 -7.46
N THR A 209 -27.48 16.53 -7.25
CA THR A 209 -26.98 15.19 -7.55
C THR A 209 -27.06 14.91 -9.05
N SER A 210 -26.46 13.80 -9.50
CA SER A 210 -26.39 13.41 -10.92
C SER A 210 -27.76 13.22 -11.60
N SER A 211 -28.84 13.09 -10.84
CA SER A 211 -30.21 12.98 -11.37
C SER A 211 -30.93 14.32 -11.47
N ASP A 212 -30.32 15.43 -11.03
CA ASP A 212 -30.91 16.78 -10.88
C ASP A 212 -32.21 16.84 -10.05
N ARG A 213 -32.62 15.71 -9.43
CA ARG A 213 -33.84 15.63 -8.61
C ARG A 213 -33.59 15.98 -7.15
N ASN A 214 -32.41 15.65 -6.63
CA ASN A 214 -32.08 15.83 -5.22
C ASN A 214 -30.92 16.82 -5.06
N CYS A 215 -30.87 17.51 -3.93
CA CYS A 215 -29.78 18.43 -3.59
C CYS A 215 -29.08 18.02 -2.29
N ILE A 216 -27.78 18.28 -2.24
CA ILE A 216 -26.93 18.01 -1.07
C ILE A 216 -26.19 19.28 -0.68
N ILE A 217 -25.90 19.39 0.61
CA ILE A 217 -24.90 20.33 1.11
C ILE A 217 -23.56 19.60 1.07
N ARG A 218 -22.60 20.16 0.36
CA ARG A 218 -21.25 19.62 0.24
C ARG A 218 -20.30 20.42 1.11
N VAL A 219 -19.50 19.71 1.92
CA VAL A 219 -18.41 20.28 2.68
C VAL A 219 -17.12 19.56 2.31
N ASP A 220 -16.18 20.27 1.70
CA ASP A 220 -14.91 19.72 1.23
C ASP A 220 -13.77 19.87 2.26
N SER A 221 -13.89 20.83 3.16
CA SER A 221 -12.96 21.02 4.28
C SER A 221 -13.59 20.59 5.60
N PRO A 222 -12.96 19.67 6.35
CA PRO A 222 -13.48 19.26 7.66
C PRO A 222 -13.54 20.42 8.66
N SER A 223 -12.69 21.45 8.53
CA SER A 223 -12.71 22.60 9.44
C SER A 223 -13.93 23.50 9.29
N ASP A 224 -14.68 23.37 8.20
CA ASP A 224 -15.91 24.15 7.99
C ASP A 224 -17.11 23.61 8.76
N VAL A 225 -16.98 22.42 9.35
CA VAL A 225 -17.99 21.84 10.24
C VAL A 225 -17.62 22.17 11.68
N VAL A 226 -18.37 23.07 12.29
CA VAL A 226 -18.20 23.47 13.69
C VAL A 226 -19.24 22.77 14.54
N PHE A 227 -18.82 22.04 15.56
CA PHE A 227 -19.72 21.46 16.54
C PHE A 227 -20.13 22.54 17.54
N ILE A 228 -21.43 22.65 17.80
CA ILE A 228 -21.99 23.67 18.69
C ILE A 228 -22.40 23.03 20.00
N ASP A 229 -21.85 23.56 21.09
CA ASP A 229 -22.24 23.14 22.43
C ASP A 229 -23.68 23.60 22.74
N PRO A 230 -24.51 22.80 23.44
CA PRO A 230 -25.86 23.21 23.82
C PRO A 230 -25.95 24.52 24.64
N SER A 231 -24.86 24.92 25.29
CA SER A 231 -24.74 26.17 26.07
C SER A 231 -24.17 27.35 25.26
N ASP A 232 -23.82 27.16 23.98
CA ASP A 232 -23.24 28.20 23.15
C ASP A 232 -24.25 29.33 22.87
N THR A 233 -23.78 30.58 22.99
CA THR A 233 -24.55 31.81 22.72
C THR A 233 -25.14 31.87 21.31
N ILE A 234 -24.58 31.15 20.32
CA ILE A 234 -25.12 31.08 18.96
C ILE A 234 -26.53 30.45 18.91
N LEU A 235 -26.92 29.74 19.97
CA LEU A 235 -28.24 29.13 20.13
C LEU A 235 -29.25 30.05 20.83
N GLU A 236 -28.84 31.22 21.31
CA GLU A 236 -29.75 32.18 21.94
C GLU A 236 -30.85 32.62 20.96
N GLY A 237 -32.11 32.50 21.39
CA GLY A 237 -33.27 32.84 20.57
C GLY A 237 -33.60 31.84 19.45
N VAL A 238 -32.83 30.76 19.29
CA VAL A 238 -33.10 29.71 18.29
C VAL A 238 -34.24 28.80 18.77
N ARG A 239 -35.32 28.71 17.98
CA ARG A 239 -36.43 27.78 18.21
C ARG A 239 -36.48 26.73 17.10
N TRP A 240 -36.38 25.47 17.49
CA TRP A 240 -36.49 24.33 16.58
C TRP A 240 -37.96 23.95 16.38
N LYS A 241 -38.42 23.90 15.12
CA LYS A 241 -39.79 23.49 14.79
C LYS A 241 -40.12 22.09 15.31
N TYR A 242 -39.20 21.15 15.13
CA TYR A 242 -39.29 19.82 15.73
C TYR A 242 -38.35 19.76 16.93
N PRO A 243 -38.82 19.33 18.11
CA PRO A 243 -37.94 19.17 19.27
C PRO A 243 -36.85 18.14 18.98
N LEU A 244 -35.74 18.22 19.71
CA LEU A 244 -34.76 17.15 19.73
C LEU A 244 -35.47 15.90 20.28
N SER A 245 -35.78 14.95 19.39
CA SER A 245 -36.27 13.63 19.81
C SER A 245 -35.27 13.08 20.83
N SER A 246 -35.76 12.55 21.95
CA SER A 246 -34.91 11.85 22.92
C SER A 246 -34.09 10.81 22.15
N VAL A 247 -32.80 11.09 22.03
CA VAL A 247 -31.88 10.38 21.16
C VAL A 247 -31.75 8.92 21.64
N GLY A 248 -31.46 7.99 20.73
CA GLY A 248 -31.22 6.56 20.99
C GLY A 248 -30.11 6.28 22.02
N ASN A 249 -29.48 5.10 21.99
CA ASN A 249 -28.48 4.66 22.97
C ASN A 249 -27.16 5.50 22.92
N VAL A 250 -27.22 6.81 23.18
CA VAL A 250 -26.06 7.69 23.36
C VAL A 250 -25.70 7.70 24.84
N PRO A 251 -24.42 7.49 25.20
CA PRO A 251 -23.96 7.59 26.58
C PRO A 251 -24.34 8.93 27.22
N ARG A 252 -24.82 8.89 28.46
CA ARG A 252 -25.31 10.07 29.23
C ARG A 252 -24.41 10.41 30.40
N THR A 253 -23.47 9.55 30.75
CA THR A 253 -22.53 9.77 31.85
C THR A 253 -21.08 9.69 31.37
N ALA A 254 -20.17 10.37 32.07
CA ALA A 254 -18.74 10.30 31.79
C ALA A 254 -18.20 8.85 31.86
N ALA A 255 -18.77 8.01 32.75
CA ALA A 255 -18.40 6.60 32.87
C ALA A 255 -18.82 5.76 31.65
N GLU A 256 -20.02 5.97 31.11
CA GLU A 256 -20.46 5.28 29.89
C GLU A 256 -19.63 5.71 28.68
N TRP A 257 -19.30 7.00 28.55
CA TRP A 257 -18.39 7.50 27.53
C TRP A 257 -16.99 6.91 27.64
N LYS A 258 -16.48 6.73 28.88
CA LYS A 258 -15.22 6.05 29.14
C LYS A 258 -15.23 4.62 28.61
N GLU A 259 -16.28 3.85 28.92
CA GLU A 259 -16.36 2.45 28.49
C GLU A 259 -16.50 2.32 26.97
N LEU A 260 -17.31 3.16 26.33
CA LEU A 260 -17.38 3.23 24.86
C LEU A 260 -16.02 3.60 24.26
N GLY A 261 -15.34 4.61 24.82
CA GLY A 261 -14.01 5.00 24.39
C GLY A 261 -12.99 3.87 24.52
N ASN A 262 -13.03 3.11 25.63
CA ASN A 262 -12.18 1.94 25.85
C ASN A 262 -12.44 0.83 24.84
N GLU A 263 -13.71 0.56 24.53
CA GLU A 263 -14.13 -0.42 23.53
C GLU A 263 -13.61 -0.03 22.14
N LEU A 264 -13.83 1.22 21.72
CA LEU A 264 -13.33 1.74 20.45
C LEU A 264 -11.80 1.69 20.37
N PHE A 265 -11.10 1.99 21.48
CA PHE A 265 -9.64 1.91 21.55
C PHE A 265 -9.14 0.48 21.31
N LYS A 266 -9.79 -0.52 21.94
CA LYS A 266 -9.45 -1.95 21.76
C LYS A 266 -9.60 -2.39 20.30
N HIS A 267 -10.57 -1.82 19.58
CA HIS A 267 -10.79 -2.07 18.15
C HIS A 267 -9.94 -1.18 17.22
N SER A 268 -8.91 -0.51 17.75
CA SER A 268 -8.03 0.40 17.00
C SER A 268 -8.75 1.58 16.32
N GLN A 269 -9.94 1.96 16.79
CA GLN A 269 -10.70 3.12 16.34
C GLN A 269 -10.29 4.36 17.14
N PHE A 270 -9.01 4.73 17.04
CA PHE A 270 -8.40 5.72 17.95
C PHE A 270 -9.04 7.11 17.87
N PHE A 271 -9.44 7.57 16.67
CA PHE A 271 -10.09 8.87 16.51
C PHE A 271 -11.45 8.90 17.22
N ALA A 272 -12.31 7.91 16.97
CA ALA A 272 -13.62 7.81 17.63
C ALA A 272 -13.50 7.60 19.14
N SER A 273 -12.48 6.84 19.59
CA SER A 273 -12.16 6.69 21.01
C SER A 273 -11.83 8.02 21.66
N ALA A 274 -10.98 8.85 21.02
CA ALA A 274 -10.65 10.17 21.52
C ALA A 274 -11.86 11.14 21.53
N VAL A 275 -12.77 11.03 20.55
CA VAL A 275 -14.05 11.75 20.54
C VAL A 275 -14.93 11.31 21.72
N ALA A 276 -15.05 10.00 21.97
CA ALA A 276 -15.82 9.47 23.10
C ALA A 276 -15.29 9.99 24.45
N TYR A 277 -13.96 9.98 24.65
CA TYR A 277 -13.38 10.54 25.87
C TYR A 277 -13.60 12.04 26.00
N THR A 278 -13.57 12.78 24.88
CA THR A 278 -13.85 14.22 24.84
C THR A 278 -15.28 14.51 25.26
N ASN A 279 -16.27 13.77 24.75
CA ASN A 279 -17.67 13.88 25.19
C ASN A 279 -17.82 13.61 26.70
N GLY A 280 -17.09 12.63 27.23
CA GLY A 280 -17.10 12.36 28.67
C GLY A 280 -16.51 13.51 29.50
N LEU A 281 -15.46 14.18 28.99
CA LEU A 281 -14.83 15.34 29.63
C LEU A 281 -15.69 16.61 29.55
N GLU A 282 -16.51 16.75 28.51
CA GLU A 282 -17.52 17.82 28.42
C GLU A 282 -18.59 17.67 29.52
N LEU A 283 -18.94 16.43 29.89
CA LEU A 283 -19.87 16.14 31.00
C LEU A 283 -19.22 16.23 32.39
N ASP A 284 -17.99 15.77 32.53
CA ASP A 284 -17.20 15.87 33.76
C ASP A 284 -15.76 16.30 33.47
N PRO A 285 -15.48 17.61 33.52
CA PRO A 285 -14.13 18.15 33.31
C PRO A 285 -13.11 17.69 34.36
N ASN A 286 -13.52 17.10 35.49
CA ASN A 286 -12.60 16.63 36.53
C ASN A 286 -12.23 15.15 36.37
N ALA A 287 -12.84 14.42 35.43
CA ALA A 287 -12.57 13.02 35.16
C ALA A 287 -11.18 12.80 34.50
N TYR A 288 -10.10 12.97 35.26
CA TYR A 288 -8.71 12.88 34.76
C TYR A 288 -8.36 11.53 34.11
N LEU A 289 -9.06 10.44 34.45
CA LEU A 289 -8.91 9.15 33.78
C LEU A 289 -9.29 9.19 32.30
N LEU A 290 -10.28 10.01 31.94
CA LEU A 290 -10.63 10.25 30.54
C LEU A 290 -9.52 11.02 29.81
N ARG A 291 -8.93 12.06 30.44
CA ARG A 291 -7.75 12.76 29.89
C ARG A 291 -6.59 11.79 29.67
N LEU A 292 -6.30 10.97 30.68
CA LEU A 292 -5.23 9.99 30.60
C LEU A 292 -5.47 9.02 29.43
N ASN A 293 -6.68 8.45 29.29
CA ASN A 293 -7.04 7.58 28.18
C ASN A 293 -7.03 8.27 26.82
N ARG A 294 -7.44 9.55 26.76
CA ARG A 294 -7.39 10.37 25.56
C ARG A 294 -5.96 10.66 25.12
N ALA A 295 -5.03 10.91 26.05
CA ALA A 295 -3.59 11.00 25.75
C ALA A 295 -3.08 9.72 25.06
N ALA A 296 -3.51 8.54 25.49
CA ALA A 296 -3.15 7.29 24.84
C ALA A 296 -3.71 7.18 23.41
N ALA A 297 -4.94 7.65 23.18
CA ALA A 297 -5.52 7.71 21.84
C ALA A 297 -4.79 8.72 20.95
N TYR A 298 -4.44 9.89 21.48
CA TYR A 298 -3.64 10.91 20.79
C TYR A 298 -2.25 10.41 20.40
N LEU A 299 -1.56 9.64 21.25
CA LEU A 299 -0.29 9.00 20.89
C LEU A 299 -0.44 8.06 19.68
N ARG A 300 -1.54 7.31 19.60
CA ARG A 300 -1.83 6.41 18.47
C ARG A 300 -2.18 7.15 17.19
N LEU A 301 -2.77 8.34 17.31
CA LEU A 301 -3.11 9.24 16.21
C LEU A 301 -1.94 10.14 15.78
N GLU A 302 -0.81 10.11 16.50
CA GLU A 302 0.30 11.05 16.34
C GLU A 302 -0.11 12.52 16.58
N PHE A 303 -1.02 12.77 17.53
CA PHE A 303 -1.44 14.11 17.98
C PHE A 303 -0.61 14.49 19.22
N LEU A 304 0.68 14.72 18.98
CA LEU A 304 1.71 14.55 20.01
C LEU A 304 1.67 15.66 21.06
N SER A 305 1.52 16.92 20.62
CA SER A 305 1.39 18.07 21.51
C SER A 305 0.17 17.96 22.43
N SER A 306 -0.94 17.45 21.90
CA SER A 306 -2.19 17.22 22.64
C SER A 306 -2.08 16.05 23.61
N ALA A 307 -1.40 14.97 23.22
CA ALA A 307 -1.11 13.85 24.11
C ALA A 307 -0.25 14.28 25.31
N LEU A 308 0.77 15.10 25.04
CA LEU A 308 1.67 15.65 26.06
C LEU A 308 0.93 16.59 27.02
N ALA A 309 0.06 17.46 26.49
CA ALA A 309 -0.77 18.35 27.30
C ALA A 309 -1.68 17.56 28.25
N ASP A 310 -2.47 16.60 27.74
CA ASP A 310 -3.34 15.76 28.57
C ASP A 310 -2.56 14.99 29.64
N ALA A 311 -1.37 14.47 29.30
CA ALA A 311 -0.53 13.74 30.26
C ALA A 311 0.05 14.65 31.35
N ARG A 312 0.53 15.85 30.99
CA ARG A 312 1.06 16.84 31.94
C ARG A 312 -0.02 17.39 32.85
N ASP A 313 -1.22 17.65 32.34
CA ASP A 313 -2.37 18.07 33.13
C ASP A 313 -2.67 17.04 34.24
N VAL A 314 -2.64 15.73 33.91
CA VAL A 314 -2.82 14.67 34.91
C VAL A 314 -1.67 14.65 35.92
N LEU A 315 -0.42 14.82 35.49
CA LEU A 315 0.75 14.84 36.38
C LEU A 315 0.75 16.01 37.36
N SER A 316 0.12 17.13 36.99
CA SER A 316 -0.02 18.32 37.83
C SER A 316 -1.00 18.15 39.01
N LEU A 317 -1.76 17.05 39.04
CA LEU A 317 -2.71 16.76 40.11
C LEU A 317 -2.01 16.16 41.35
N ASP A 318 -2.38 16.64 42.53
CA ASP A 318 -1.85 16.14 43.81
C ASP A 318 -2.42 14.76 44.17
N ALA A 319 -3.69 14.50 43.86
CA ALA A 319 -4.44 13.32 44.28
C ALA A 319 -4.66 12.32 43.13
N ILE A 320 -3.60 11.67 42.67
CA ILE A 320 -3.64 10.54 41.72
C ILE A 320 -2.87 9.33 42.26
N SER A 321 -3.28 8.11 41.90
CA SER A 321 -2.56 6.92 42.34
C SER A 321 -1.17 6.82 41.70
N THR A 322 -0.27 6.08 42.33
CA THR A 322 1.08 5.80 41.78
C THR A 322 1.01 5.14 40.39
N ASP A 323 0.00 4.30 40.15
CA ASP A 323 -0.17 3.64 38.84
C ASP A 323 -0.58 4.61 37.74
N GLU A 324 -1.51 5.52 38.04
CA GLU A 324 -1.95 6.57 37.12
C GLU A 324 -0.83 7.58 36.84
N ARG A 325 -0.06 7.95 37.87
CA ARG A 325 1.13 8.80 37.72
C ARG A 325 2.17 8.14 36.81
N ALA A 326 2.47 6.87 37.02
CA ALA A 326 3.38 6.11 36.16
C ALA A 326 2.88 6.05 34.70
N LYS A 327 1.58 5.82 34.48
CA LYS A 327 0.98 5.84 33.13
C LYS A 327 1.09 7.22 32.47
N ALA A 328 0.87 8.29 33.22
CA ALA A 328 0.97 9.66 32.71
C ALA A 328 2.42 10.02 32.35
N LEU A 329 3.39 9.71 33.22
CA LEU A 329 4.83 9.86 32.94
C LEU A 329 5.24 9.15 31.65
N PHE A 330 4.88 7.86 31.53
CA PHE A 330 5.25 7.08 30.35
C PHE A 330 4.65 7.65 29.07
N ARG A 331 3.39 8.11 29.10
CA ARG A 331 2.73 8.72 27.94
C ARG A 331 3.32 10.08 27.59
N ALA A 332 3.67 10.90 28.58
CA ALA A 332 4.38 12.16 28.36
C ALA A 332 5.76 11.92 27.73
N ALA A 333 6.52 10.95 28.25
CA ALA A 333 7.82 10.56 27.71
C ALA A 333 7.73 10.06 26.25
N GLN A 334 6.70 9.25 25.93
CA GLN A 334 6.43 8.82 24.55
C GLN A 334 6.06 9.99 23.63
N ALA A 335 5.32 10.97 24.13
CA ALA A 335 4.97 12.16 23.35
C ALA A 335 6.21 13.02 23.08
N GLU A 336 7.06 13.28 24.09
CA GLU A 336 8.32 14.01 23.92
C GLU A 336 9.27 13.29 22.96
N TYR A 337 9.38 11.96 23.08
CA TYR A 337 10.16 11.13 22.15
C TYR A 337 9.70 11.34 20.70
N ALA A 338 8.38 11.29 20.46
CA ALA A 338 7.82 11.45 19.13
C ALA A 338 7.90 12.90 18.61
N LEU A 339 7.85 13.89 19.50
CA LEU A 339 8.14 15.31 19.22
C LEU A 339 9.62 15.58 18.96
N ARG A 340 10.48 14.59 19.18
CA ARG A 340 11.95 14.63 19.03
C ARG A 340 12.65 15.46 20.12
N HIS A 341 11.98 15.69 21.24
CA HIS A 341 12.57 16.27 22.44
C HIS A 341 13.20 15.15 23.29
N TYR A 342 14.27 14.55 22.76
CA TYR A 342 14.81 13.30 23.31
C TYR A 342 15.40 13.45 24.72
N LEU A 343 15.90 14.64 25.09
CA LEU A 343 16.41 14.90 26.44
C LEU A 343 15.27 14.95 27.47
N ASP A 344 14.20 15.69 27.18
CA ASP A 344 13.01 15.74 28.04
C ASP A 344 12.35 14.36 28.17
N ALA A 345 12.35 13.57 27.09
CA ALA A 345 11.88 12.19 27.12
C ALA A 345 12.71 11.30 28.05
N ILE A 346 14.05 11.46 28.06
CA ILE A 346 14.94 10.72 28.97
C ILE A 346 14.59 11.02 30.42
N ASP A 347 14.47 12.30 30.78
CA ASP A 347 14.15 12.71 32.16
C ASP A 347 12.84 12.08 32.64
N LEU A 348 11.80 12.11 31.80
CA LEU A 348 10.50 11.50 32.11
C LEU A 348 10.55 9.96 32.18
N PHE A 349 11.32 9.30 31.30
CA PHE A 349 11.51 7.86 31.36
C PHE A 349 12.30 7.44 32.61
N GLU A 350 13.34 8.17 32.99
CA GLU A 350 14.13 7.90 34.21
C GLU A 350 13.28 8.08 35.47
N GLU A 351 12.42 9.11 35.52
CA GLU A 351 11.43 9.27 36.60
C GLU A 351 10.45 8.08 36.65
N PHE A 352 9.94 7.65 35.49
CA PHE A 352 9.07 6.48 35.39
C PHE A 352 9.74 5.20 35.90
N PHE A 353 10.99 4.94 35.49
CA PHE A 353 11.75 3.76 35.90
C PHE A 353 12.10 3.78 37.39
N SER A 354 12.36 4.96 37.96
CA SER A 354 12.56 5.14 39.40
C SER A 354 11.31 4.74 40.20
N MET A 355 10.12 5.00 39.64
CA MET A 355 8.84 4.62 40.24
C MET A 355 8.46 3.15 39.99
N ARG A 356 8.87 2.58 38.85
CA ARG A 356 8.57 1.19 38.44
C ARG A 356 9.83 0.46 37.94
N PRO A 357 10.75 0.05 38.83
CA PRO A 357 12.02 -0.57 38.43
C PRO A 357 11.88 -1.95 37.76
N GLN A 358 10.75 -2.64 37.94
CA GLN A 358 10.52 -4.01 37.47
C GLN A 358 9.75 -4.10 36.14
N ASN A 359 9.52 -2.99 35.43
CA ASN A 359 8.70 -2.99 34.23
C ASN A 359 9.50 -3.39 32.97
N ASP A 360 9.04 -4.44 32.28
CA ASP A 360 9.50 -4.93 30.97
C ASP A 360 9.08 -3.98 29.82
N THR A 361 9.53 -2.72 29.87
CA THR A 361 9.14 -1.68 28.90
C THR A 361 10.18 -1.40 27.81
N GLY A 362 11.25 -2.20 27.75
CA GLY A 362 12.41 -1.97 26.88
C GLY A 362 13.23 -0.74 27.28
N ASP A 363 14.46 -0.64 26.80
CA ASP A 363 15.36 0.46 27.13
C ASP A 363 15.05 1.74 26.31
N TRP A 364 13.99 2.46 26.71
CA TRP A 364 13.60 3.72 26.07
C TRP A 364 14.67 4.81 26.18
N VAL A 365 15.46 4.82 27.26
CA VAL A 365 16.56 5.78 27.43
C VAL A 365 17.65 5.51 26.39
N ALA A 366 18.05 4.26 26.18
CA ALA A 366 18.96 3.91 25.09
C ALA A 366 18.40 4.30 23.72
N ARG A 367 17.11 4.07 23.46
CA ARG A 367 16.47 4.51 22.20
C ARG A 367 16.53 6.02 22.01
N CYS A 368 16.32 6.82 23.06
CA CYS A 368 16.48 8.28 22.98
C CYS A 368 17.93 8.65 22.64
N ARG A 369 18.91 8.04 23.33
CA ARG A 369 20.34 8.27 23.08
C ARG A 369 20.76 7.90 21.65
N GLU A 370 20.21 6.81 21.10
CA GLU A 370 20.40 6.46 19.69
C GLU A 370 19.83 7.51 18.74
N ARG A 371 18.61 8.02 19.00
CA ARG A 371 18.02 9.07 18.14
C ARG A 371 18.79 10.38 18.21
N ILE A 372 19.32 10.76 19.38
CA ILE A 372 20.22 11.93 19.52
C ILE A 372 21.45 11.73 18.64
N LYS A 373 22.12 10.58 18.79
CA LYS A 373 23.30 10.23 17.99
C LYS A 373 23.03 10.25 16.48
N GLU A 374 21.89 9.73 16.05
CA GLU A 374 21.44 9.80 14.66
C GLU A 374 21.24 11.23 14.17
N SER A 375 20.55 12.07 14.96
CA SER A 375 20.23 13.45 14.58
C SER A 375 21.43 14.41 14.58
N GLU A 376 22.39 14.20 15.48
CA GLU A 376 23.56 15.08 15.63
C GLU A 376 24.74 14.64 14.78
N ALA A 377 25.04 13.33 14.75
CA ALA A 377 26.22 12.79 14.09
C ALA A 377 25.93 12.12 12.74
N GLY A 378 24.66 11.89 12.39
CA GLY A 378 24.30 11.16 11.17
C GLY A 378 24.69 9.68 11.22
N GLU A 379 24.88 9.13 12.43
CA GLU A 379 25.30 7.76 12.67
C GLU A 379 24.10 6.83 12.86
N PHE A 380 23.67 6.18 11.78
CA PHE A 380 22.51 5.27 11.77
C PHE A 380 22.92 3.80 11.79
N ASP A 381 22.11 2.95 12.43
CA ASP A 381 22.14 1.51 12.19
C ASP A 381 21.35 1.17 10.91
N TRP A 382 22.06 1.28 9.78
CA TRP A 382 21.51 1.02 8.46
C TRP A 382 20.99 -0.42 8.29
N VAL A 383 21.56 -1.40 9.01
CA VAL A 383 21.12 -2.81 8.94
C VAL A 383 19.81 -2.99 9.69
N ARG A 384 19.67 -2.38 10.86
CA ARG A 384 18.40 -2.34 11.60
C ARG A 384 17.31 -1.68 10.77
N MET A 385 17.58 -0.48 10.24
CA MET A 385 16.62 0.24 9.39
C MET A 385 16.21 -0.58 8.16
N PHE A 386 17.15 -1.25 7.50
CA PHE A 386 16.85 -2.14 6.37
C PHE A 386 15.89 -3.26 6.79
N LYS A 387 16.21 -3.97 7.87
CA LYS A 387 15.40 -5.09 8.38
C LYS A 387 14.01 -4.65 8.79
N GLU A 388 13.89 -3.53 9.50
CA GLU A 388 12.61 -2.92 9.87
C GLU A 388 11.79 -2.56 8.63
N GLY A 389 12.45 -2.00 7.60
CA GLY A 389 11.82 -1.65 6.33
C GLY A 389 11.29 -2.86 5.55
N GLN A 390 11.88 -4.06 5.73
CA GLN A 390 11.36 -5.29 5.12
C GLN A 390 10.13 -5.87 5.86
N VAL A 391 9.78 -5.36 7.03
CA VAL A 391 8.63 -5.85 7.80
C VAL A 391 7.36 -5.24 7.23
N ARG A 392 6.45 -6.11 6.78
CA ARG A 392 5.13 -5.70 6.32
C ARG A 392 4.37 -4.96 7.43
N GLY A 393 3.81 -3.79 7.12
CA GLY A 393 3.18 -2.90 8.11
C GLY A 393 4.14 -2.33 9.18
N GLY A 394 5.43 -2.67 9.17
CA GLY A 394 6.43 -2.12 10.08
C GLY A 394 6.69 -0.63 9.80
N LYS A 395 7.11 0.14 10.80
CA LYS A 395 7.64 1.50 10.58
C LYS A 395 9.14 1.47 10.85
N VAL A 396 9.92 2.24 10.09
CA VAL A 396 11.36 2.37 10.37
C VAL A 396 11.56 3.44 11.42
N GLU A 397 12.26 3.10 12.50
CA GLU A 397 12.53 4.06 13.57
C GLU A 397 13.89 4.73 13.32
N ALA A 398 13.86 6.02 12.96
CA ALA A 398 15.04 6.82 12.70
C ALA A 398 14.77 8.29 13.06
N ALA A 399 15.79 8.98 13.55
CA ALA A 399 15.75 10.43 13.73
C ALA A 399 15.96 11.16 12.39
N GLU A 400 15.58 12.44 12.38
CA GLU A 400 15.90 13.33 11.27
C GLU A 400 17.33 13.83 11.42
N TYR A 401 18.09 13.80 10.34
CA TYR A 401 19.45 14.32 10.27
C TYR A 401 19.55 15.35 9.16
N VAL A 402 19.91 16.59 9.50
CA VAL A 402 20.19 17.65 8.52
C VAL A 402 21.70 17.83 8.47
N GLY A 403 22.31 17.37 7.38
CA GLY A 403 23.74 17.47 7.14
C GLY A 403 24.18 18.85 6.64
N PRO A 404 25.25 18.93 5.83
CA PRO A 404 25.82 20.19 5.33
C PRO A 404 24.98 20.84 4.22
N MET A 405 23.71 21.13 4.50
CA MET A 405 22.78 21.81 3.61
C MET A 405 22.09 23.00 4.29
N LYS A 406 21.68 23.97 3.49
CA LYS A 406 20.83 25.08 3.93
C LYS A 406 19.85 25.48 2.83
N VAL A 407 18.71 26.02 3.23
CA VAL A 407 17.73 26.59 2.29
C VAL A 407 18.13 28.02 1.97
N ALA A 408 18.14 28.38 0.70
CA ALA A 408 18.48 29.71 0.22
C ALA A 408 17.42 30.22 -0.77
N PRO A 409 17.15 31.54 -0.81
CA PRO A 409 16.29 32.11 -1.83
C PRO A 409 16.96 32.02 -3.22
N MET A 410 16.16 31.81 -4.27
CA MET A 410 16.68 31.66 -5.64
C MET A 410 16.20 32.77 -6.59
N PRO A 411 16.72 34.01 -6.47
CA PRO A 411 16.28 35.12 -7.33
C PRO A 411 16.64 34.92 -8.81
N ARG A 412 17.69 34.15 -9.12
CA ARG A 412 18.24 34.03 -10.49
C ARG A 412 17.44 33.14 -11.45
N ARG A 413 16.43 32.39 -11.00
CA ARG A 413 15.57 31.54 -11.86
C ARG A 413 14.08 31.93 -11.84
N GLY A 414 13.77 33.19 -11.58
CA GLY A 414 12.39 33.68 -11.54
C GLY A 414 11.74 33.61 -10.15
N GLY A 415 12.54 33.42 -9.09
CA GLY A 415 12.09 33.43 -7.70
C GLY A 415 12.11 32.05 -7.03
N GLY A 416 11.51 31.97 -5.84
CA GLY A 416 11.42 30.74 -5.04
C GLY A 416 12.67 30.47 -4.19
N ARG A 417 12.94 29.18 -3.91
CA ARG A 417 14.01 28.70 -3.04
C ARG A 417 14.79 27.53 -3.65
N CYS A 418 15.99 27.29 -3.13
CA CYS A 418 16.78 26.08 -3.36
C CYS A 418 17.36 25.55 -2.05
N VAL A 419 17.80 24.29 -2.12
CA VAL A 419 18.74 23.73 -1.18
C VAL A 419 20.15 23.90 -1.75
N VAL A 420 21.06 24.42 -0.94
CA VAL A 420 22.48 24.58 -1.30
C VAL A 420 23.36 23.95 -0.24
N THR A 421 24.59 23.61 -0.61
CA THR A 421 25.60 23.14 0.34
C THR A 421 25.96 24.25 1.33
N ALA A 422 26.05 23.90 2.61
CA ALA A 422 26.46 24.82 3.68
C ALA A 422 27.99 24.92 3.82
N LYS A 423 28.71 23.90 3.36
CA LYS A 423 30.17 23.79 3.22
C LYS A 423 30.49 22.88 2.03
N ALA A 424 31.74 22.80 1.60
CA ALA A 424 32.13 21.82 0.59
C ALA A 424 31.82 20.39 1.06
N VAL A 425 31.29 19.56 0.17
CA VAL A 425 30.92 18.16 0.44
C VAL A 425 31.56 17.22 -0.57
N LYS A 426 31.85 16.00 -0.13
CA LYS A 426 32.41 14.94 -0.98
C LYS A 426 31.32 14.03 -1.54
N ALA A 427 31.61 13.39 -2.68
CA ALA A 427 30.74 12.34 -3.21
C ALA A 427 30.42 11.29 -2.12
N GLY A 428 29.15 10.90 -2.03
CA GLY A 428 28.60 9.94 -1.07
C GLY A 428 28.38 10.48 0.36
N GLU A 429 28.81 11.71 0.65
CA GLU A 429 28.58 12.33 1.96
C GLU A 429 27.07 12.44 2.24
N LEU A 430 26.69 12.17 3.51
CA LEU A 430 25.30 12.17 3.93
C LEU A 430 24.78 13.61 4.02
N ILE A 431 23.71 13.91 3.28
CA ILE A 431 23.12 15.25 3.20
C ILE A 431 21.87 15.36 4.08
N LEU A 432 20.99 14.36 4.02
CA LEU A 432 19.72 14.39 4.75
C LEU A 432 19.24 12.98 5.04
N VAL A 433 18.74 12.74 6.24
CA VAL A 433 17.85 11.61 6.56
C VAL A 433 16.54 12.20 7.06
N SER A 434 15.44 11.88 6.39
CA SER A 434 14.14 12.49 6.68
C SER A 434 13.07 11.42 6.78
N LYS A 435 12.27 11.50 7.84
CA LYS A 435 11.09 10.64 7.99
C LYS A 435 9.91 11.28 7.28
N ALA A 436 9.10 10.48 6.61
CA ALA A 436 7.90 10.98 5.95
C ALA A 436 7.00 11.72 6.94
N PHE A 437 6.47 12.87 6.53
CA PHE A 437 5.41 13.55 7.27
C PHE A 437 4.17 12.64 7.33
N ALA A 438 3.85 12.05 6.18
CA ALA A 438 2.90 10.96 6.03
C ALA A 438 3.33 10.07 4.87
N ALA A 439 3.02 8.78 4.95
CA ALA A 439 3.30 7.80 3.90
C ALA A 439 2.20 6.75 3.86
N SER A 440 1.79 6.38 2.65
CA SER A 440 0.86 5.30 2.39
C SER A 440 1.52 4.27 1.48
N PHE A 441 1.47 3.01 1.92
CA PHE A 441 1.94 1.86 1.17
C PHE A 441 0.74 0.99 0.75
N PRO A 442 0.76 0.39 -0.45
CA PRO A 442 -0.31 -0.51 -0.89
C PRO A 442 -0.54 -1.67 0.08
N ASP A 443 0.52 -2.17 0.71
CA ASP A 443 0.48 -3.28 1.67
C ASP A 443 -0.34 -2.98 2.93
N ASP A 444 -0.52 -1.70 3.26
CA ASP A 444 -1.27 -1.20 4.41
C ASP A 444 -2.76 -0.99 4.09
N MET A 445 -3.16 -1.14 2.81
CA MET A 445 -4.53 -0.89 2.37
C MET A 445 -5.43 -2.13 2.55
N PRO A 446 -6.72 -1.97 2.92
CA PRO A 446 -7.63 -3.10 3.08
C PRO A 446 -7.83 -3.88 1.77
N TYR A 447 -7.59 -5.19 1.81
CA TYR A 447 -7.63 -6.10 0.65
C TYR A 447 -8.92 -6.09 -0.19
N HIS A 448 -10.04 -5.66 0.39
CA HIS A 448 -11.37 -5.66 -0.25
C HIS A 448 -11.77 -4.29 -0.82
N THR A 449 -10.84 -3.33 -0.90
CA THR A 449 -11.11 -1.99 -1.47
C THR A 449 -10.23 -1.74 -2.70
N GLN A 450 -10.84 -1.60 -3.87
CA GLN A 450 -10.15 -1.07 -5.06
C GLN A 450 -10.40 0.44 -5.14
N LYS A 451 -9.34 1.23 -4.97
CA LYS A 451 -9.42 2.70 -5.08
C LYS A 451 -8.81 3.16 -6.40
N MET A 452 -9.42 4.15 -7.03
CA MET A 452 -8.87 4.85 -8.19
C MET A 452 -8.75 6.34 -7.86
N THR A 453 -7.59 6.92 -8.15
CA THR A 453 -7.33 8.34 -7.92
C THR A 453 -7.26 9.07 -9.27
N MET A 454 -8.24 9.91 -9.54
CA MET A 454 -8.30 10.75 -10.75
C MET A 454 -7.77 12.15 -10.43
N ASN A 455 -6.68 12.57 -11.04
CA ASN A 455 -6.07 13.86 -10.76
C ASN A 455 -6.35 14.87 -11.87
N ALA A 456 -7.17 15.87 -11.56
CA ALA A 456 -7.56 16.91 -12.52
C ALA A 456 -6.44 17.93 -12.79
N ILE A 457 -5.42 18.03 -11.91
CA ILE A 457 -4.24 18.89 -12.13
C ILE A 457 -3.36 18.30 -13.24
N THR A 458 -3.06 17.01 -13.15
CA THR A 458 -2.20 16.30 -14.12
C THR A 458 -2.99 15.70 -15.28
N LYS A 459 -4.31 15.60 -15.16
CA LYS A 459 -5.21 14.91 -16.09
C LYS A 459 -4.83 13.44 -16.30
N SER A 460 -4.44 12.78 -15.20
CA SER A 460 -3.98 11.39 -15.19
C SER A 460 -4.60 10.58 -14.06
N VAL A 461 -4.37 9.27 -14.10
CA VAL A 461 -4.61 8.36 -12.98
C VAL A 461 -3.37 8.37 -12.08
N ASP A 462 -3.58 8.54 -10.78
CA ASP A 462 -2.53 8.42 -9.77
C ASP A 462 -2.67 7.12 -8.97
N SER A 463 -1.61 6.79 -8.22
CA SER A 463 -1.64 5.65 -7.30
C SER A 463 -2.82 5.77 -6.30
N PRO A 464 -3.47 4.65 -5.95
CA PRO A 464 -4.42 4.58 -4.83
C PRO A 464 -3.88 5.17 -3.53
N SER A 465 -2.56 5.01 -3.30
CA SER A 465 -1.86 5.47 -2.10
C SER A 465 -1.86 7.00 -1.97
N LEU A 466 -1.99 7.75 -3.07
CA LEU A 466 -1.97 9.22 -3.04
C LEU A 466 -3.21 9.79 -2.34
N ALA A 467 -4.40 9.27 -2.66
CA ALA A 467 -5.62 9.68 -1.97
C ALA A 467 -5.55 9.30 -0.48
N GLU A 468 -4.92 8.17 -0.14
CA GLU A 468 -4.68 7.79 1.25
C GLU A 468 -3.80 8.79 1.99
N LEU A 469 -2.66 9.11 1.38
CA LEU A 469 -1.72 10.10 1.87
C LEU A 469 -2.37 11.46 2.13
N VAL A 470 -3.21 11.96 1.20
CA VAL A 470 -3.90 13.26 1.38
C VAL A 470 -4.72 13.31 2.68
N SER A 471 -5.48 12.26 3.01
CA SER A 471 -6.22 12.28 4.28
C SER A 471 -5.35 12.09 5.51
N GLN A 472 -4.23 11.36 5.41
CA GLN A 472 -3.27 11.31 6.50
C GLN A 472 -2.66 12.69 6.77
N VAL A 473 -2.35 13.46 5.71
CA VAL A 473 -1.85 14.84 5.82
C VAL A 473 -2.91 15.74 6.47
N ILE A 474 -4.16 15.67 6.02
CA ILE A 474 -5.28 16.43 6.63
C ILE A 474 -5.44 16.09 8.11
N LEU A 475 -5.44 14.79 8.46
CA LEU A 475 -5.56 14.33 9.83
C LEU A 475 -4.42 14.86 10.71
N LYS A 476 -3.19 14.83 10.20
CA LYS A 476 -2.00 15.27 10.94
C LYS A 476 -1.96 16.78 11.13
N VAL A 477 -2.40 17.55 10.14
CA VAL A 477 -2.56 19.02 10.22
C VAL A 477 -3.64 19.39 11.24
N ILE A 478 -4.76 18.67 11.25
CA ILE A 478 -5.85 18.87 12.23
C ILE A 478 -5.38 18.59 13.66
N GLY A 479 -4.67 17.48 13.87
CA GLY A 479 -4.25 17.05 15.20
C GLY A 479 -3.02 17.78 15.74
N ASN A 480 -2.23 18.39 14.85
CA ASN A 480 -1.01 19.13 15.15
C ASN A 480 -1.01 20.45 14.35
N PRO A 481 -1.89 21.41 14.70
CA PRO A 481 -2.06 22.66 13.95
C PRO A 481 -0.76 23.49 13.86
N GLU A 482 0.19 23.31 14.77
CA GLU A 482 1.53 23.88 14.74
C GLU A 482 2.37 23.42 13.53
N LEU A 483 2.05 22.28 12.92
CA LEU A 483 2.72 21.76 11.73
C LEU A 483 2.11 22.30 10.43
N ALA A 484 0.92 22.91 10.48
CA ALA A 484 0.20 23.38 9.30
C ALA A 484 1.03 24.38 8.47
N PRO A 485 1.73 25.38 9.06
CA PRO A 485 2.57 26.30 8.29
C PRO A 485 3.67 25.59 7.51
N LEU A 486 4.30 24.57 8.09
CA LEU A 486 5.37 23.81 7.44
C LEU A 486 4.88 23.07 6.19
N VAL A 487 3.64 22.59 6.22
CA VAL A 487 2.99 21.92 5.08
C VAL A 487 2.55 22.93 4.03
N TYR A 488 1.86 24.00 4.44
CA TYR A 488 1.34 25.01 3.51
C TYR A 488 2.45 25.81 2.81
N ASP A 489 3.63 25.89 3.41
CA ASP A 489 4.80 26.51 2.80
C ASP A 489 5.52 25.61 1.77
N LEU A 490 4.97 24.42 1.44
CA LEU A 490 5.40 23.64 0.28
C LEU A 490 4.79 24.16 -1.03
N TYR A 491 5.40 23.80 -2.16
CA TYR A 491 4.96 24.27 -3.47
C TYR A 491 3.60 23.67 -3.86
N ALA A 492 2.53 24.47 -3.85
CA ALA A 492 1.18 24.04 -4.20
C ALA A 492 0.82 24.27 -5.68
N GLY A 493 1.81 24.50 -6.55
CA GLY A 493 1.56 24.77 -7.96
C GLY A 493 1.32 26.24 -8.30
N PRO A 494 1.02 26.53 -9.57
CA PRO A 494 1.03 27.87 -10.13
C PRO A 494 -0.15 28.75 -9.69
N SER A 495 -1.20 28.16 -9.13
CA SER A 495 -2.35 28.89 -8.59
C SER A 495 -2.08 29.48 -7.20
N TYR A 496 -0.94 29.15 -6.59
CA TYR A 496 -0.56 29.58 -5.25
C TYR A 496 0.74 30.39 -5.29
N PRO A 497 0.98 31.30 -4.32
CA PRO A 497 2.24 32.03 -4.22
C PRO A 497 3.43 31.07 -4.08
N THR A 498 4.55 31.40 -4.72
CA THR A 498 5.77 30.59 -4.64
C THR A 498 6.50 30.85 -3.31
N PRO A 499 6.70 29.82 -2.45
CA PRO A 499 7.42 29.97 -1.19
C PRO A 499 8.90 30.37 -1.39
N THR A 500 9.43 31.23 -0.52
CA THR A 500 10.80 31.79 -0.64
C THR A 500 11.76 31.41 0.49
N TYR A 501 11.25 31.13 1.68
CA TYR A 501 12.03 30.71 2.85
C TYR A 501 11.54 29.35 3.33
N TYR A 502 12.32 28.65 4.14
CA TYR A 502 11.87 27.46 4.88
C TYR A 502 12.77 27.27 6.11
N PRO A 503 12.21 27.05 7.31
CA PRO A 503 10.78 27.12 7.64
C PRO A 503 10.21 28.53 7.40
N PRO A 504 8.88 28.69 7.30
CA PRO A 504 8.23 29.99 7.20
C PRO A 504 8.60 30.89 8.41
N LEU A 505 8.74 32.20 8.16
CA LEU A 505 9.08 33.20 9.16
C LEU A 505 7.90 33.45 10.12
N ASP A 506 8.17 33.51 11.43
CA ASP A 506 7.24 33.92 12.50
C ASP A 506 5.79 33.42 12.35
N THR A 507 5.57 32.12 12.55
CA THR A 507 4.22 31.60 12.79
C THR A 507 4.00 31.36 14.29
N PRO A 508 3.05 32.06 14.93
CA PRO A 508 2.65 31.73 16.29
C PRO A 508 2.23 30.27 16.34
N SER A 509 2.83 29.47 17.23
CA SER A 509 2.36 28.12 17.46
C SER A 509 0.97 28.20 18.11
N PRO A 510 -0.09 27.68 17.47
CA PRO A 510 -1.38 27.58 18.12
C PRO A 510 -1.24 26.68 19.36
N PRO A 511 -2.04 26.92 20.42
CA PRO A 511 -2.05 26.04 21.58
C PRO A 511 -2.42 24.61 21.16
N ALA A 512 -1.95 23.63 21.94
CA ALA A 512 -2.28 22.22 21.72
C ALA A 512 -3.82 22.02 21.67
N LEU A 513 -4.26 21.10 20.82
CA LEU A 513 -5.68 20.83 20.58
C LEU A 513 -6.31 20.24 21.86
N GLN A 514 -7.12 21.04 22.57
CA GLN A 514 -7.82 20.59 23.78
C GLN A 514 -9.12 19.82 23.49
N ASN A 515 -9.75 20.09 22.34
CA ASN A 515 -10.98 19.45 21.89
C ASN A 515 -10.88 19.11 20.40
N LEU A 516 -11.10 17.85 20.05
CA LEU A 516 -11.07 17.34 18.66
C LEU A 516 -12.13 17.93 17.73
N ARG A 517 -13.14 18.56 18.30
CA ARG A 517 -14.24 19.20 17.57
C ARG A 517 -14.04 20.70 17.35
N VAL A 518 -12.95 21.26 17.89
CA VAL A 518 -12.58 22.67 17.73
C VAL A 518 -11.22 22.73 17.06
N TYR A 519 -11.19 22.99 15.76
CA TYR A 519 -9.94 23.00 14.99
C TYR A 519 -9.10 24.24 15.30
N GLY A 520 -7.80 24.04 15.60
CA GLY A 520 -6.85 25.12 15.85
C GLY A 520 -6.30 25.79 14.57
N ALA A 521 -6.63 25.27 13.39
CA ALA A 521 -6.25 25.82 12.09
C ALA A 521 -7.32 25.47 11.04
N ASP A 522 -7.53 26.37 10.07
CA ASP A 522 -8.35 26.08 8.89
C ASP A 522 -7.63 25.09 7.95
N VAL A 523 -8.41 24.17 7.38
CA VAL A 523 -7.93 23.14 6.47
C VAL A 523 -8.28 23.51 5.03
N ASP A 524 -7.29 23.95 4.27
CA ASP A 524 -7.42 24.13 2.82
C ASP A 524 -7.15 22.80 2.11
N THR A 525 -8.20 22.00 1.95
CA THR A 525 -8.14 20.70 1.28
C THR A 525 -7.60 20.82 -0.14
N GLU A 526 -7.99 21.85 -0.90
CA GLU A 526 -7.52 22.04 -2.28
C GLU A 526 -6.01 22.27 -2.31
N ARG A 527 -5.49 23.14 -1.43
CA ARG A 527 -4.06 23.40 -1.33
C ARG A 527 -3.30 22.15 -0.91
N ILE A 528 -3.81 21.36 0.03
CA ILE A 528 -3.17 20.08 0.43
C ILE A 528 -3.15 19.09 -0.74
N GLU A 529 -4.24 18.95 -1.51
CA GLU A 529 -4.29 18.10 -2.70
C GLU A 529 -3.24 18.53 -3.75
N ASN A 530 -3.12 19.85 -3.96
CA ASN A 530 -2.12 20.43 -4.85
C ASN A 530 -0.69 20.18 -4.33
N ILE A 531 -0.42 20.44 -3.06
CA ILE A 531 0.88 20.15 -2.42
C ILE A 531 1.25 18.69 -2.62
N CYS A 532 0.33 17.76 -2.36
CA CYS A 532 0.61 16.34 -2.56
C CYS A 532 0.89 16.03 -4.04
N THR A 533 0.14 16.61 -4.97
CA THR A 533 0.35 16.40 -6.42
C THR A 533 1.76 16.83 -6.89
N TYR A 534 2.30 17.90 -6.32
CA TYR A 534 3.57 18.49 -6.72
C TYR A 534 4.79 18.02 -5.90
N ASN A 535 4.61 17.47 -4.69
CA ASN A 535 5.74 17.24 -3.77
C ASN A 535 5.89 15.78 -3.33
N VAL A 536 4.97 14.90 -3.71
CA VAL A 536 4.99 13.49 -3.27
C VAL A 536 6.09 12.70 -3.99
N PHE A 537 6.83 11.97 -3.18
CA PHE A 537 7.79 10.96 -3.62
C PHE A 537 7.07 9.62 -3.75
N THR A 538 7.61 8.74 -4.60
CA THR A 538 7.21 7.33 -4.66
C THR A 538 8.30 6.51 -3.98
N PRO A 539 8.17 6.20 -2.67
CA PRO A 539 9.13 5.34 -1.98
C PRO A 539 9.20 3.98 -2.67
N LEU A 540 10.40 3.59 -3.07
CA LEU A 540 10.68 2.23 -3.54
C LEU A 540 11.39 1.50 -2.42
N GLU A 541 10.83 0.37 -1.98
CA GLU A 541 11.43 -0.43 -0.92
C GLU A 541 12.83 -0.89 -1.35
N LEU A 542 13.82 -0.54 -0.53
CA LEU A 542 15.18 -1.02 -0.69
C LEU A 542 15.19 -2.53 -0.42
N GLY A 543 15.26 -3.34 -1.48
CA GLY A 543 15.18 -4.80 -1.39
C GLY A 543 16.52 -5.52 -1.47
N THR A 544 16.48 -6.86 -1.45
CA THR A 544 17.60 -7.70 -1.89
C THR A 544 17.76 -7.58 -3.40
N ALA A 545 18.95 -7.23 -3.89
CA ALA A 545 19.25 -7.15 -5.30
C ALA A 545 19.22 -8.56 -5.92
N LYS A 546 18.08 -8.93 -6.50
CA LYS A 546 17.89 -10.21 -7.23
C LYS A 546 18.23 -10.09 -8.72
N SER A 547 18.21 -8.86 -9.25
CA SER A 547 18.57 -8.49 -10.62
C SER A 547 18.89 -6.99 -10.61
N ALA A 548 19.89 -6.56 -11.39
CA ALA A 548 20.32 -5.17 -11.54
C ALA A 548 19.24 -4.22 -12.08
N ARG A 549 18.07 -4.75 -12.49
CA ARG A 549 17.07 -4.03 -13.26
C ARG A 549 15.90 -3.63 -12.37
N LEU A 550 15.81 -2.34 -12.06
CA LEU A 550 14.65 -1.71 -11.43
C LEU A 550 13.45 -1.81 -12.36
N ILE A 551 12.60 -2.82 -12.15
CA ILE A 551 11.28 -2.85 -12.78
C ILE A 551 10.43 -1.87 -11.99
N THR A 552 10.01 -0.79 -12.66
CA THR A 552 9.06 0.15 -12.05
C THR A 552 7.79 -0.62 -11.70
N PRO A 553 7.35 -0.65 -10.43
CA PRO A 553 6.16 -1.38 -10.07
C PRO A 553 4.92 -0.81 -10.79
N PRO A 554 3.91 -1.65 -11.07
CA PRO A 554 2.62 -1.21 -11.57
C PRO A 554 2.05 -0.07 -10.72
N LEU A 555 1.25 0.82 -11.31
CA LEU A 555 0.72 2.01 -10.63
C LEU A 555 -0.02 1.65 -9.33
N SER A 556 -0.81 0.56 -9.36
CA SER A 556 -1.53 -0.01 -8.22
C SER A 556 -0.65 -0.42 -7.03
N HIS A 557 0.65 -0.63 -7.25
CA HIS A 557 1.62 -1.06 -6.23
C HIS A 557 2.60 0.05 -5.85
N ARG A 558 2.35 1.32 -6.24
CA ARG A 558 3.22 2.45 -5.89
C ARG A 558 2.83 3.05 -4.54
N ALA A 559 3.78 3.16 -3.63
CA ALA A 559 3.63 3.93 -2.41
C ALA A 559 3.60 5.44 -2.69
N SER A 560 3.12 6.22 -1.73
CA SER A 560 3.12 7.69 -1.79
C SER A 560 3.59 8.25 -0.45
N GLY A 561 4.61 9.09 -0.46
CA GLY A 561 5.14 9.73 0.75
C GLY A 561 5.37 11.22 0.56
N LEU A 562 4.92 12.02 1.51
CA LEU A 562 5.21 13.46 1.59
C LEU A 562 6.33 13.68 2.61
N TYR A 563 7.40 14.33 2.20
CA TYR A 563 8.57 14.59 3.05
C TYR A 563 8.91 16.07 3.03
N LEU A 564 8.85 16.76 4.17
CA LEU A 564 8.89 18.22 4.20
C LEU A 564 10.21 18.80 3.65
N LEU A 565 11.37 18.35 4.17
CA LEU A 565 12.69 18.84 3.73
C LEU A 565 13.11 18.33 2.33
N PRO A 566 12.91 17.04 1.98
CA PRO A 566 13.18 16.55 0.62
C PRO A 566 12.37 17.25 -0.47
N SER A 567 11.13 17.68 -0.19
CA SER A 567 10.30 18.44 -1.14
C SER A 567 10.88 19.83 -1.48
N LEU A 568 11.94 20.28 -0.81
CA LEU A 568 12.61 21.55 -1.09
C LEU A 568 13.69 21.45 -2.18
N PHE A 569 14.14 20.23 -2.52
CA PHE A 569 15.20 20.01 -3.51
C PHE A 569 14.67 20.24 -4.92
N ASN A 570 15.38 21.05 -5.71
CA ASN A 570 15.02 21.30 -7.10
C ASN A 570 15.42 20.16 -8.02
N HIS A 571 14.83 20.17 -9.23
CA HIS A 571 15.08 19.15 -10.22
C HIS A 571 16.36 19.38 -11.05
N SER A 572 17.13 18.30 -11.22
CA SER A 572 17.98 18.09 -12.40
C SER A 572 17.89 16.61 -12.81
N CYS A 573 17.74 16.31 -14.11
CA CYS A 573 17.78 14.90 -14.55
C CYS A 573 19.15 14.27 -14.28
N HIS A 574 20.18 15.11 -14.19
CA HIS A 574 21.51 14.75 -13.70
C HIS A 574 21.71 15.46 -12.35
N GLY A 575 21.11 14.89 -11.30
CA GLY A 575 21.07 15.47 -9.96
C GLY A 575 22.46 15.58 -9.33
N SER A 576 22.67 16.60 -8.49
CA SER A 576 23.85 16.71 -7.64
C SER A 576 23.74 15.89 -6.35
N ALA A 577 22.56 15.33 -6.06
CA ALA A 577 22.31 14.42 -4.96
C ALA A 577 21.43 13.23 -5.40
N THR A 578 21.61 12.10 -4.72
CA THR A 578 20.84 10.86 -4.92
C THR A 578 19.92 10.63 -3.73
N TRP A 579 18.86 9.84 -3.89
CA TRP A 579 18.01 9.46 -2.77
C TRP A 579 17.52 8.02 -2.85
N TYR A 580 17.33 7.41 -1.67
CA TYR A 580 16.79 6.06 -1.48
C TYR A 580 15.87 6.04 -0.27
N ASN A 581 15.00 5.02 -0.19
CA ASN A 581 14.09 4.86 0.94
C ASN A 581 14.34 3.59 1.74
N PHE A 582 14.46 3.76 3.05
CA PHE A 582 14.21 2.71 4.04
C PHE A 582 12.75 2.82 4.44
N LYS A 583 11.87 2.22 3.63
CA LYS A 583 10.41 2.33 3.75
C LYS A 583 9.92 3.78 3.78
N ASP A 584 9.54 4.31 4.95
CA ASP A 584 9.02 5.66 5.17
C ASP A 584 10.12 6.68 5.54
N VAL A 585 11.39 6.27 5.51
CA VAL A 585 12.55 7.14 5.72
C VAL A 585 13.28 7.32 4.40
N ILE A 586 13.51 8.57 3.98
CA ILE A 586 14.31 8.91 2.81
C ILE A 586 15.71 9.36 3.23
N VAL A 587 16.71 8.90 2.49
CA VAL A 587 18.12 9.20 2.70
C VAL A 587 18.64 9.87 1.44
N ILE A 588 19.29 11.02 1.59
CA ILE A 588 19.88 11.80 0.49
C ILE A 588 21.39 11.90 0.69
N ARG A 589 22.16 11.61 -0.36
CA ARG A 589 23.62 11.68 -0.38
C ARG A 589 24.11 12.51 -1.56
N ALA A 590 25.28 13.15 -1.41
CA ALA A 590 25.91 13.89 -2.51
C ALA A 590 26.31 12.93 -3.63
N ALA A 591 25.96 13.28 -4.88
CA ALA A 591 26.27 12.46 -6.06
C ALA A 591 27.63 12.81 -6.68
N ARG A 592 28.30 13.86 -6.21
CA ARG A 592 29.63 14.30 -6.64
C ARG A 592 30.22 15.23 -5.59
N ASP A 593 31.49 15.55 -5.75
CA ASP A 593 32.09 16.67 -5.02
C ASP A 593 31.36 17.98 -5.40
N LEU A 594 31.03 18.77 -4.39
CA LEU A 594 30.34 20.05 -4.52
C LEU A 594 31.03 21.07 -3.63
N ASP A 595 31.27 22.27 -4.16
CA ASP A 595 31.79 23.40 -3.40
C ASP A 595 30.71 23.99 -2.48
N GLU A 596 31.11 24.84 -1.53
CA GLU A 596 30.16 25.59 -0.69
C GLU A 596 29.26 26.51 -1.54
N GLY A 597 27.95 26.49 -1.25
CA GLY A 597 26.96 27.29 -1.96
C GLY A 597 26.48 26.73 -3.29
N GLU A 598 26.99 25.57 -3.72
CA GLU A 598 26.46 24.86 -4.89
C GLU A 598 25.04 24.32 -4.63
N GLU A 599 24.21 24.31 -5.67
CA GLU A 599 22.82 23.82 -5.59
C GLU A 599 22.76 22.29 -5.47
N LEU A 600 22.03 21.81 -4.47
CA LEU A 600 21.67 20.42 -4.29
C LEU A 600 20.36 20.13 -5.03
N THR A 601 20.42 19.24 -6.01
CA THR A 601 19.31 18.89 -6.91
C THR A 601 19.13 17.38 -6.95
N VAL A 602 17.87 16.94 -7.07
CA VAL A 602 17.50 15.52 -7.21
C VAL A 602 16.75 15.30 -8.53
N SER A 603 16.73 14.05 -9.02
CA SER A 603 15.86 13.73 -10.16
C SER A 603 14.42 13.50 -9.69
N TYR A 604 13.45 14.12 -10.36
CA TYR A 604 12.01 13.92 -10.15
C TYR A 604 11.44 12.80 -11.02
N THR A 605 12.27 12.23 -11.91
CA THR A 605 11.84 11.25 -12.89
C THR A 605 12.92 10.18 -13.08
N GLY A 606 12.47 8.94 -13.22
CA GLY A 606 13.30 7.80 -13.61
C GLY A 606 13.29 7.53 -15.12
N ALA A 607 12.65 8.39 -15.93
CA ALA A 607 12.53 8.17 -17.37
C ALA A 607 13.87 8.28 -18.12
N GLU A 608 13.97 7.57 -19.24
CA GLU A 608 15.23 7.29 -19.94
C GLU A 608 15.81 8.48 -20.70
N THR A 609 14.99 9.24 -21.41
CA THR A 609 15.46 10.30 -22.31
C THR A 609 14.69 11.60 -22.08
N HIS A 610 15.18 12.71 -22.61
CA HIS A 610 14.48 13.99 -22.58
C HIS A 610 13.00 13.89 -23.01
N PHE A 611 12.67 13.05 -24.00
CA PHE A 611 11.32 12.96 -24.56
C PHE A 611 10.36 12.20 -23.64
N SER A 612 10.83 11.19 -22.90
CA SER A 612 10.04 10.51 -21.87
C SER A 612 10.06 11.23 -20.51
N ARG A 613 11.12 12.00 -20.20
CA ARG A 613 11.20 12.85 -19.00
C ARG A 613 10.30 14.07 -19.09
N LYS A 614 10.20 14.71 -20.27
CA LYS A 614 9.46 15.96 -20.46
C LYS A 614 8.00 15.86 -20.00
N PRO A 615 7.18 14.87 -20.40
CA PRO A 615 5.80 14.73 -19.92
C PRO A 615 5.67 14.64 -18.40
N VAL A 616 6.62 13.98 -17.73
CA VAL A 616 6.64 13.87 -16.25
C VAL A 616 6.95 15.23 -15.61
N LEU A 617 7.84 16.01 -16.21
CA LEU A 617 8.27 17.33 -15.72
C LEU A 617 7.30 18.46 -16.09
N GLU A 618 6.40 18.25 -17.05
CA GLU A 618 5.43 19.25 -17.52
C GLU A 618 4.55 19.77 -16.39
N LYS A 619 4.12 18.91 -15.45
CA LYS A 619 3.34 19.36 -14.29
C LYS A 619 4.08 20.42 -13.48
N HIS A 620 5.40 20.28 -13.33
CA HIS A 620 6.23 21.23 -12.59
C HIS A 620 6.64 22.46 -13.40
N ARG A 621 6.30 22.52 -14.70
CA ARG A 621 6.73 23.57 -15.64
C ARG A 621 8.26 23.72 -15.72
N ILE A 622 8.98 22.61 -15.55
CA ILE A 622 10.44 22.58 -15.55
C ILE A 622 10.97 22.29 -16.95
N THR A 623 11.81 23.19 -17.48
CA THR A 623 12.63 22.91 -18.67
C THR A 623 14.06 22.62 -18.25
N CYS A 624 14.40 21.33 -18.09
CA CYS A 624 15.73 20.95 -17.64
C CYS A 624 16.80 21.21 -18.72
N ARG A 625 17.92 21.80 -18.32
CA ARG A 625 19.07 22.10 -19.18
C ARG A 625 20.35 21.34 -18.76
N CYS A 626 20.20 20.27 -17.98
CA CYS A 626 21.33 19.42 -17.61
C CYS A 626 21.96 18.75 -18.84
N ILE A 627 23.17 18.20 -18.66
CA ILE A 627 23.94 17.57 -19.74
C ILE A 627 23.12 16.52 -20.50
N LEU A 628 22.39 15.65 -19.79
CA LEU A 628 21.53 14.62 -20.38
C LEU A 628 20.44 15.21 -21.28
N CYS A 629 19.73 16.24 -20.82
CA CYS A 629 18.68 16.86 -21.60
C CYS A 629 19.22 17.69 -22.77
N SER A 630 20.43 18.26 -22.66
CA SER A 630 21.06 18.93 -23.80
C SER A 630 21.51 17.94 -24.87
N THR A 631 22.12 16.82 -24.48
CA THR A 631 22.62 15.82 -25.44
C THR A 631 21.48 15.09 -26.14
N ASP A 632 20.44 14.68 -25.41
CA ASP A 632 19.24 14.06 -25.99
C ASP A 632 18.57 14.95 -27.05
N ARG A 633 18.54 16.28 -26.82
CA ARG A 633 17.99 17.23 -27.80
C ARG A 633 18.87 17.37 -29.04
N ILE A 634 20.19 17.27 -28.91
CA ILE A 634 21.14 17.28 -30.04
C ILE A 634 20.99 16.01 -30.89
N ASP A 635 20.84 14.85 -30.24
CA ASP A 635 20.68 13.57 -30.94
C ASP A 635 19.31 13.46 -31.63
N GLY A 636 18.28 14.07 -31.03
CA GLY A 636 16.93 14.16 -31.59
C GLY A 636 16.02 13.01 -31.18
N GLU A 637 14.73 13.17 -31.45
CA GLU A 637 13.67 12.29 -30.95
C GLU A 637 13.79 10.84 -31.45
N ALA A 638 14.12 10.65 -32.72
CA ALA A 638 14.24 9.30 -33.30
C ALA A 638 15.34 8.47 -32.61
N ALA A 639 16.49 9.09 -32.33
CA ALA A 639 17.58 8.44 -31.60
C ALA A 639 17.17 8.13 -30.16
N CYS A 640 16.47 9.05 -29.49
CA CYS A 640 15.98 8.85 -28.14
C CYS A 640 14.94 7.72 -28.03
N ARG A 641 13.95 7.69 -28.93
CA ARG A 641 12.97 6.58 -28.99
C ARG A 641 13.66 5.25 -29.24
N ARG A 642 14.68 5.22 -30.11
CA ARG A 642 15.46 4.00 -30.34
C ARG A 642 16.20 3.53 -29.07
N ARG A 643 16.78 4.45 -28.28
CA ARG A 643 17.38 4.10 -26.98
C ARG A 643 16.36 3.49 -26.03
N GLU A 644 15.17 4.06 -25.95
CA GLU A 644 14.08 3.57 -25.09
C GLU A 644 13.64 2.15 -25.49
N GLU A 645 13.51 1.88 -26.79
CA GLU A 645 13.24 0.54 -27.32
C GLU A 645 14.35 -0.45 -26.94
N ILE A 646 15.62 -0.06 -27.12
CA ILE A 646 16.77 -0.90 -26.77
C ILE A 646 16.75 -1.22 -25.28
N VAL A 647 16.63 -0.20 -24.41
CA VAL A 647 16.59 -0.38 -22.95
C VAL A 647 15.40 -1.24 -22.54
N SER A 648 14.22 -1.03 -23.13
CA SER A 648 13.03 -1.85 -22.87
C SER A 648 13.25 -3.31 -23.25
N GLN A 649 13.82 -3.58 -24.44
CA GLN A 649 14.14 -4.94 -24.87
C GLN A 649 15.15 -5.62 -23.94
N LEU A 650 16.21 -4.89 -23.57
CA LEU A 650 17.20 -5.35 -22.61
C LEU A 650 16.51 -5.69 -21.28
N ASN A 651 15.70 -4.78 -20.73
CA ASN A 651 15.01 -5.00 -19.45
C ASN A 651 13.97 -6.13 -19.47
N SER A 652 13.25 -6.32 -20.58
CA SER A 652 12.22 -7.36 -20.75
C SER A 652 12.79 -8.78 -20.93
N SER A 653 14.09 -8.90 -21.22
CA SER A 653 14.76 -10.17 -21.43
C SER A 653 14.97 -10.89 -20.09
N PHE A 654 13.88 -11.45 -19.54
CA PHE A 654 13.84 -12.09 -18.22
C PHE A 654 14.54 -13.46 -18.15
N GLN A 655 15.23 -13.88 -19.21
CA GLN A 655 15.93 -15.16 -19.29
C GLN A 655 17.15 -14.95 -20.21
N HIS A 656 18.35 -14.77 -19.65
CA HIS A 656 19.62 -14.80 -20.40
C HIS A 656 19.97 -16.21 -20.92
N LEU A 657 18.97 -16.93 -21.43
CA LEU A 657 19.14 -18.18 -22.15
C LEU A 657 19.05 -17.87 -23.65
N GLY A 658 20.18 -17.43 -24.24
CA GLY A 658 20.39 -17.62 -25.69
C GLY A 658 20.57 -16.40 -26.60
N LEU A 659 20.98 -15.22 -26.10
CA LEU A 659 21.48 -14.17 -26.99
C LEU A 659 22.88 -14.54 -27.50
N SER A 660 23.11 -14.48 -28.82
CA SER A 660 24.43 -14.75 -29.38
C SER A 660 25.36 -13.55 -29.16
N ILE A 661 26.68 -13.79 -29.15
CA ILE A 661 27.69 -12.71 -29.09
C ILE A 661 27.51 -11.72 -30.25
N ALA A 662 27.12 -12.21 -31.44
CA ALA A 662 26.84 -11.37 -32.60
C ALA A 662 25.65 -10.44 -32.32
N ASP A 663 24.54 -10.98 -31.79
CA ASP A 663 23.36 -10.17 -31.46
C ASP A 663 23.67 -9.10 -30.41
N ALA A 664 24.47 -9.44 -29.40
CA ALA A 664 24.90 -8.49 -28.37
C ALA A 664 25.80 -7.38 -28.96
N GLN A 665 26.74 -7.72 -29.84
CA GLN A 665 27.56 -6.76 -30.57
C GLN A 665 26.73 -5.86 -31.49
N ASP A 666 25.70 -6.39 -32.12
CA ASP A 666 24.79 -5.65 -32.99
C ASP A 666 23.98 -4.62 -32.19
N ARG A 667 23.48 -5.02 -31.02
CA ARG A 667 22.81 -4.12 -30.07
C ARG A 667 23.73 -2.98 -29.60
N ILE A 668 25.01 -3.25 -29.35
CA ILE A 668 25.99 -2.21 -29.00
C ILE A 668 26.17 -1.22 -30.15
N ARG A 669 26.29 -1.71 -31.40
CA ARG A 669 26.43 -0.82 -32.57
C ARG A 669 25.19 0.04 -32.77
N ASP A 670 24.01 -0.54 -32.60
CA ASP A 670 22.73 0.15 -32.66
C ASP A 670 22.63 1.23 -31.57
N ALA A 671 22.93 0.87 -30.31
CA ALA A 671 22.95 1.81 -29.19
C ALA A 671 23.94 2.96 -29.41
N ASN A 672 25.19 2.66 -29.80
CA ASN A 672 26.21 3.68 -30.09
C ASN A 672 25.81 4.61 -31.23
N GLY A 673 25.15 4.09 -32.26
CA GLY A 673 24.62 4.88 -33.38
C GLY A 673 23.69 5.99 -32.90
N THR A 674 22.94 5.76 -31.82
CA THR A 674 22.03 6.77 -31.27
C THR A 674 22.74 7.95 -30.63
N TYR A 675 24.00 7.85 -30.19
CA TYR A 675 24.76 8.94 -29.51
C TYR A 675 25.74 9.68 -30.44
N SER A 676 25.74 9.32 -31.73
CA SER A 676 26.75 9.77 -32.70
C SER A 676 26.85 11.28 -32.89
N ARG A 677 25.77 12.04 -32.63
CA ARG A 677 25.74 13.50 -32.82
C ARG A 677 26.21 14.26 -31.59
N SER A 678 25.77 13.86 -30.40
CA SER A 678 26.08 14.55 -29.16
C SER A 678 27.39 14.11 -28.52
N GLN A 679 27.84 12.88 -28.81
CA GLN A 679 28.93 12.21 -28.08
C GLN A 679 28.69 12.27 -26.56
N CYS A 680 27.45 12.03 -26.13
CA CYS A 680 27.08 12.08 -24.73
C CYS A 680 28.05 11.25 -23.87
N PRO A 681 28.60 11.79 -22.77
CA PRO A 681 29.49 11.05 -21.87
C PRO A 681 28.74 9.97 -21.08
N LEU A 682 27.40 10.00 -21.11
CA LEU A 682 26.50 9.08 -20.40
C LEU A 682 25.65 8.32 -21.43
N GLN A 683 26.00 7.07 -21.68
CA GLN A 683 25.43 6.20 -22.72
C GLN A 683 24.78 4.95 -22.11
N ARG A 684 23.69 5.13 -21.36
CA ARG A 684 23.03 4.06 -20.59
C ARG A 684 22.69 2.82 -21.43
N ALA A 685 22.04 3.04 -22.58
CA ALA A 685 21.64 1.95 -23.48
C ALA A 685 22.86 1.13 -23.96
N THR A 686 23.98 1.81 -24.22
CA THR A 686 25.25 1.18 -24.58
C THR A 686 25.80 0.37 -23.42
N GLY A 687 25.80 0.92 -22.20
CA GLY A 687 26.29 0.21 -21.01
C GLY A 687 25.52 -1.08 -20.71
N LEU A 688 24.19 -1.04 -20.79
CA LEU A 688 23.36 -2.23 -20.63
C LEU A 688 23.61 -3.27 -21.74
N ALA A 689 23.85 -2.83 -22.98
CA ALA A 689 24.19 -3.72 -24.09
C ALA A 689 25.57 -4.38 -23.91
N TYR A 690 26.56 -3.66 -23.33
CA TYR A 690 27.85 -4.24 -22.95
C TYR A 690 27.72 -5.28 -21.84
N HIS A 691 26.86 -5.06 -20.85
CA HIS A 691 26.58 -6.06 -19.82
C HIS A 691 25.97 -7.35 -20.41
N GLU A 692 25.02 -7.25 -21.34
CA GLU A 692 24.52 -8.43 -22.08
C GLU A 692 25.64 -9.15 -22.84
N LEU A 693 26.54 -8.41 -23.48
CA LEU A 693 27.69 -9.00 -24.17
C LEU A 693 28.60 -9.76 -23.19
N ALA A 694 28.83 -9.21 -21.99
CA ALA A 694 29.57 -9.90 -20.94
C ALA A 694 28.89 -11.20 -20.51
N MET A 695 27.56 -11.19 -20.34
CA MET A 695 26.80 -12.41 -20.02
C MET A 695 26.89 -13.45 -21.15
N ALA A 696 26.81 -13.03 -22.42
CA ALA A 696 26.96 -13.92 -23.58
C ALA A 696 28.36 -14.56 -23.65
N PHE A 697 29.42 -13.79 -23.36
CA PHE A 697 30.78 -14.32 -23.24
C PHE A 697 30.91 -15.31 -22.08
N MET A 698 30.31 -15.03 -20.93
CA MET A 698 30.33 -15.97 -19.79
C MET A 698 29.60 -17.28 -20.09
N GLN A 699 28.46 -17.21 -20.79
CA GLN A 699 27.75 -18.40 -21.23
C GLN A 699 28.64 -19.25 -22.16
N LYS A 700 29.32 -18.60 -23.12
CA LYS A 700 30.27 -19.28 -24.03
C LYS A 700 31.46 -19.88 -23.26
N ALA A 701 32.06 -19.11 -22.35
CA ALA A 701 33.17 -19.57 -21.51
C ALA A 701 32.80 -20.80 -20.68
N GLN A 702 31.56 -20.87 -20.17
CA GLN A 702 31.07 -22.01 -19.43
C GLN A 702 30.86 -23.25 -20.32
N MET A 703 30.38 -23.07 -21.55
CA MET A 703 30.20 -24.15 -22.52
C MET A 703 31.54 -24.70 -23.04
N GLU A 704 32.48 -23.81 -23.36
CA GLU A 704 33.77 -24.16 -23.99
C GLU A 704 34.89 -24.42 -22.96
N LYS A 705 34.69 -24.02 -21.71
CA LYS A 705 35.70 -24.05 -20.62
C LYS A 705 36.97 -23.25 -20.94
N ASP A 706 36.84 -22.15 -21.69
CA ASP A 706 37.95 -21.28 -22.08
C ASP A 706 38.04 -20.04 -21.17
N ALA A 707 39.12 -19.95 -20.39
CA ALA A 707 39.40 -18.82 -19.52
C ALA A 707 39.69 -17.52 -20.29
N ASN A 708 40.15 -17.60 -21.55
CA ASN A 708 40.40 -16.40 -22.37
C ASN A 708 39.09 -15.70 -22.76
N VAL A 709 37.98 -16.43 -22.87
CA VAL A 709 36.66 -15.85 -23.13
C VAL A 709 36.16 -15.05 -21.92
N ILE A 710 36.53 -15.47 -20.70
CA ILE A 710 36.20 -14.71 -19.47
C ILE A 710 36.90 -13.34 -19.47
N LEU A 711 38.11 -13.23 -20.02
CA LEU A 711 38.81 -11.96 -20.18
C LEU A 711 38.05 -11.00 -21.11
N GLN A 712 37.37 -11.53 -22.13
CA GLN A 712 36.50 -10.74 -23.01
C GLN A 712 35.24 -10.27 -22.27
N ALA A 713 34.66 -11.10 -21.39
CA ALA A 713 33.56 -10.70 -20.53
C ALA A 713 33.95 -9.55 -19.59
N ILE A 714 35.12 -9.63 -18.95
CA ILE A 714 35.67 -8.56 -18.10
C ILE A 714 35.84 -7.25 -18.88
N ALA A 715 36.43 -7.32 -20.09
CA ALA A 715 36.60 -6.14 -20.93
C ALA A 715 35.25 -5.51 -21.33
N ALA A 716 34.22 -6.33 -21.57
CA ALA A 716 32.87 -5.83 -21.84
C ALA A 716 32.28 -5.10 -20.62
N GLU A 717 32.44 -5.62 -19.40
CA GLU A 717 31.98 -4.93 -18.18
C GLU A 717 32.74 -3.62 -17.91
N PHE A 718 34.05 -3.54 -18.21
CA PHE A 718 34.77 -2.26 -18.14
C PHE A 718 34.12 -1.21 -19.04
N ASN A 719 33.80 -1.60 -20.29
CA ASN A 719 33.12 -0.71 -21.22
C ASN A 719 31.69 -0.38 -20.77
N ALA A 720 31.01 -1.29 -20.04
CA ALA A 720 29.71 -1.01 -19.44
C ALA A 720 29.80 0.12 -18.40
N LEU A 721 30.76 0.04 -17.48
CA LEU A 721 31.01 1.10 -16.48
C LEU A 721 31.41 2.42 -17.13
N GLU A 722 32.31 2.40 -18.12
CA GLU A 722 32.70 3.62 -18.86
C GLU A 722 31.56 4.23 -19.67
N SER A 723 30.63 3.41 -20.18
CA SER A 723 29.42 3.91 -20.85
C SER A 723 28.46 4.59 -19.87
N TYR A 724 28.49 4.19 -18.60
CA TYR A 724 27.86 4.92 -17.51
C TYR A 724 28.71 6.10 -17.03
N GLY A 725 29.82 6.39 -17.72
CA GLY A 725 30.75 7.51 -17.59
C GLY A 725 31.92 7.29 -16.63
N PHE A 726 31.99 6.15 -15.94
CA PHE A 726 33.00 5.93 -14.90
C PHE A 726 34.39 5.89 -15.52
N LEU A 727 35.38 6.46 -14.83
CA LEU A 727 36.77 6.29 -15.22
C LEU A 727 37.32 4.98 -14.66
N VAL A 728 37.50 3.97 -15.50
CA VAL A 728 38.20 2.73 -15.12
C VAL A 728 39.70 2.97 -15.17
N ILE A 729 40.32 3.12 -14.01
CA ILE A 729 41.77 3.40 -13.88
C ILE A 729 42.57 2.14 -14.20
N ASP A 730 42.17 1.00 -13.64
CA ASP A 730 42.86 -0.28 -13.85
C ASP A 730 42.09 -1.15 -14.85
N ARG A 731 42.51 -1.05 -16.12
CA ARG A 731 42.05 -1.93 -17.22
C ARG A 731 42.94 -3.14 -17.42
N THR A 732 43.82 -3.49 -16.47
CA THR A 732 44.77 -4.57 -16.67
C THR A 732 44.07 -5.94 -16.67
N ILE A 733 44.37 -6.73 -17.70
CA ILE A 733 43.81 -8.07 -17.93
C ILE A 733 45.00 -9.01 -18.25
N GLY A 734 45.01 -10.21 -17.69
CA GLY A 734 46.08 -11.19 -17.92
C GLY A 734 47.37 -10.92 -17.11
N PRO A 735 48.56 -11.23 -17.65
CA PRO A 735 49.83 -11.19 -16.90
C PRO A 735 50.39 -9.79 -16.64
N ALA A 736 49.70 -8.72 -17.08
CA ALA A 736 50.11 -7.35 -16.84
C ALA A 736 50.17 -7.05 -15.32
N PRO A 737 51.16 -6.28 -14.83
CA PRO A 737 51.22 -5.91 -13.41
C PRO A 737 50.07 -4.94 -13.05
N ARG A 738 49.54 -5.09 -11.84
CA ARG A 738 48.48 -4.23 -11.29
C ARG A 738 48.95 -2.78 -11.16
N ILE A 739 48.04 -1.82 -11.36
CA ILE A 739 48.30 -0.41 -11.05
C ILE A 739 48.15 -0.21 -9.53
N GLY A 740 49.13 0.41 -8.87
CA GLY A 740 49.18 0.57 -7.41
C GLY A 740 48.17 1.56 -6.79
N THR A 741 46.99 1.77 -7.38
CA THR A 741 45.95 2.66 -6.83
C THR A 741 45.12 1.97 -5.74
N SER A 742 44.48 2.76 -4.87
CA SER A 742 43.62 2.27 -3.79
C SER A 742 42.31 1.63 -4.29
N LEU A 743 41.77 2.10 -5.42
CA LEU A 743 40.61 1.53 -6.11
C LEU A 743 40.85 1.47 -7.62
N PRO A 744 40.25 0.50 -8.35
CA PRO A 744 40.34 0.39 -9.81
C PRO A 744 39.44 1.39 -10.57
N LEU A 745 38.65 2.20 -9.84
CA LEU A 745 37.76 3.23 -10.37
C LEU A 745 38.19 4.62 -9.90
N GLY A 746 37.94 5.64 -10.73
CA GLY A 746 38.01 7.04 -10.34
C GLY A 746 36.93 7.38 -9.31
N VAL A 747 37.34 8.08 -8.24
CA VAL A 747 36.48 8.40 -7.08
C VAL A 747 35.98 9.84 -7.06
N THR A 748 36.41 10.68 -8.00
CA THR A 748 36.13 12.13 -8.00
C THR A 748 34.88 12.51 -8.79
N ILE A 749 34.48 11.69 -9.77
CA ILE A 749 33.31 11.95 -10.62
C ILE A 749 32.54 10.64 -10.74
N THR A 750 31.32 10.59 -10.19
CA THR A 750 30.37 9.52 -10.49
C THR A 750 29.34 10.05 -11.51
N PRO A 751 29.37 9.55 -12.74
CA PRO A 751 28.46 9.99 -13.79
C PRO A 751 27.10 9.31 -13.55
N PHE A 752 26.19 10.13 -13.07
CA PHE A 752 24.96 9.70 -12.42
C PHE A 752 23.91 9.10 -13.36
N ILE A 753 23.48 7.88 -13.02
CA ILE A 753 22.09 7.40 -13.08
C ILE A 753 21.85 6.63 -11.78
N THR A 754 20.64 6.71 -11.21
CA THR A 754 20.12 5.97 -10.04
C THR A 754 20.12 4.43 -10.20
N ASP A 755 21.01 3.89 -11.02
CA ASP A 755 20.96 2.53 -11.50
C ASP A 755 21.87 1.66 -10.63
N GLU A 756 21.27 0.76 -9.84
CA GLU A 756 22.01 -0.29 -9.11
C GLU A 756 22.86 -1.16 -10.04
N CYS A 757 22.60 -1.10 -11.36
CA CYS A 757 23.44 -1.69 -12.40
C CYS A 757 24.93 -1.45 -12.21
N CYS A 758 25.38 -0.26 -11.82
CA CYS A 758 26.83 -0.01 -11.70
C CYS A 758 27.48 -0.84 -10.58
N VAL A 759 26.76 -1.03 -9.47
CA VAL A 759 27.20 -1.93 -8.39
C VAL A 759 27.24 -3.36 -8.89
N SER A 760 26.23 -3.79 -9.67
CA SER A 760 26.21 -5.11 -10.27
C SER A 760 27.36 -5.33 -11.27
N PHE A 761 27.64 -4.39 -12.17
CA PHE A 761 28.74 -4.51 -13.15
C PHE A 761 30.10 -4.68 -12.46
N ALA A 762 30.38 -3.85 -11.44
CA ALA A 762 31.59 -3.98 -10.63
C ALA A 762 31.67 -5.33 -9.91
N LEU A 763 30.54 -5.83 -9.40
CA LEU A 763 30.48 -7.12 -8.73
C LEU A 763 30.69 -8.30 -9.70
N TYR A 764 30.15 -8.22 -10.92
CA TYR A 764 30.40 -9.20 -11.99
C TYR A 764 31.88 -9.22 -12.37
N ILE A 765 32.53 -8.06 -12.50
CA ILE A 765 33.98 -8.00 -12.74
C ILE A 765 34.75 -8.74 -11.62
N ALA A 766 34.42 -8.46 -10.35
CA ALA A 766 35.05 -9.13 -9.22
C ALA A 766 34.83 -10.66 -9.29
N GLY A 767 33.61 -11.10 -9.60
CA GLY A 767 33.27 -12.51 -9.78
C GLY A 767 34.00 -13.17 -10.95
N PHE A 768 34.19 -12.47 -12.06
CA PHE A 768 34.89 -12.98 -13.23
C PHE A 768 36.40 -13.14 -12.97
N PHE A 769 37.05 -12.16 -12.35
CA PHE A 769 38.44 -12.31 -11.91
C PHE A 769 38.60 -13.45 -10.90
N HIS A 770 37.65 -13.58 -9.97
CA HIS A 770 37.64 -14.68 -9.02
C HIS A 770 37.53 -16.05 -9.74
N SER A 771 36.69 -16.15 -10.77
CA SER A 771 36.50 -17.40 -11.53
C SER A 771 37.77 -17.87 -12.27
N ILE A 772 38.66 -16.95 -12.65
CA ILE A 772 39.97 -17.26 -13.24
C ILE A 772 41.10 -17.32 -12.21
N LYS A 773 40.78 -17.30 -10.91
CA LYS A 773 41.71 -17.36 -9.77
C LYS A 773 42.65 -16.15 -9.64
N ASP A 774 42.29 -15.00 -10.19
CA ASP A 774 42.99 -13.73 -9.95
C ASP A 774 42.40 -13.03 -8.72
N THR A 775 42.82 -13.49 -7.55
CA THR A 775 42.26 -13.04 -6.26
C THR A 775 42.62 -11.58 -5.94
N ALA A 776 43.77 -11.09 -6.41
CA ALA A 776 44.21 -9.73 -6.15
C ALA A 776 43.35 -8.69 -6.87
N ARG A 777 43.02 -8.92 -8.15
CA ARG A 777 42.11 -8.04 -8.90
C ARG A 777 40.66 -8.22 -8.46
N ALA A 778 40.25 -9.45 -8.15
CA ALA A 778 38.92 -9.70 -7.61
C ALA A 778 38.67 -8.89 -6.33
N ALA A 779 39.63 -8.86 -5.40
CA ALA A 779 39.53 -8.06 -4.17
C ALA A 779 39.42 -6.55 -4.47
N GLY A 780 40.26 -6.01 -5.36
CA GLY A 780 40.20 -4.58 -5.71
C GLY A 780 38.88 -4.15 -6.35
N TRP A 781 38.28 -5.00 -7.18
CA TRP A 781 36.96 -4.75 -7.78
C TRP A 781 35.81 -4.97 -6.80
N PHE A 782 35.99 -5.85 -5.81
CA PHE A 782 35.06 -5.99 -4.70
C PHE A 782 35.05 -4.72 -3.83
N ASP A 783 36.22 -4.16 -3.52
CA ASP A 783 36.33 -2.87 -2.81
C ASP A 783 35.67 -1.74 -3.60
N ALA A 784 35.82 -1.73 -4.93
CA ALA A 784 35.13 -0.79 -5.80
C ALA A 784 33.61 -0.93 -5.74
N THR A 785 33.13 -2.18 -5.65
CA THR A 785 31.69 -2.49 -5.51
C THR A 785 31.14 -1.96 -4.18
N LEU A 786 31.87 -2.17 -3.07
CA LEU A 786 31.50 -1.64 -1.76
C LEU A 786 31.45 -0.12 -1.78
N TRP A 787 32.46 0.52 -2.36
CA TRP A 787 32.50 1.97 -2.50
C TRP A 787 31.30 2.49 -3.29
N LEU A 788 30.96 1.88 -4.44
CA LEU A 788 29.79 2.26 -5.24
C LEU A 788 28.48 2.12 -4.45
N ASN A 789 28.32 1.04 -3.68
CA ASN A 789 27.15 0.90 -2.81
C ASN A 789 27.11 2.00 -1.74
N ASP A 790 28.23 2.31 -1.10
CA ASP A 790 28.28 3.29 -0.02
C ASP A 790 28.03 4.73 -0.50
N MET A 791 28.45 5.05 -1.72
CA MET A 791 28.14 6.32 -2.38
C MET A 791 26.63 6.50 -2.59
N CYS A 792 25.92 5.43 -2.97
CA CYS A 792 24.50 5.50 -3.29
C CYS A 792 23.62 5.33 -2.04
N VAL A 793 23.86 4.28 -1.27
CA VAL A 793 22.98 3.82 -0.18
C VAL A 793 23.65 3.99 1.18
N GLY A 794 24.95 3.72 1.27
CA GLY A 794 25.66 3.64 2.55
C GLY A 794 25.48 2.28 3.23
N GLY A 795 25.64 2.26 4.55
CA GLY A 795 25.49 1.06 5.38
C GLY A 795 26.68 0.10 5.40
N GLY A 796 27.72 0.38 4.62
CA GLY A 796 28.96 -0.35 4.62
C GLY A 796 28.80 -1.80 4.20
N GLN A 797 29.83 -2.58 4.49
CA GLN A 797 29.91 -3.99 4.11
C GLN A 797 28.76 -4.85 4.67
N LYS A 798 28.26 -4.55 5.88
CA LYS A 798 27.19 -5.34 6.51
C LYS A 798 25.87 -5.22 5.75
N LEU A 799 25.45 -4.00 5.42
CA LEU A 799 24.23 -3.80 4.64
C LEU A 799 24.41 -4.34 3.23
N PHE A 800 25.56 -4.05 2.59
CA PHE A 800 25.89 -4.57 1.27
C PHE A 800 25.75 -6.11 1.20
N ALA A 801 26.34 -6.83 2.15
CA ALA A 801 26.30 -8.30 2.20
C ALA A 801 24.88 -8.84 2.29
N ILE A 802 23.97 -8.17 3.01
CA ILE A 802 22.56 -8.56 3.11
C ILE A 802 21.85 -8.30 1.78
N ARG A 803 22.03 -7.10 1.21
CA ARG A 803 21.33 -6.67 0.00
C ARG A 803 21.73 -7.51 -1.21
N TYR A 804 23.02 -7.74 -1.40
CA TYR A 804 23.56 -8.42 -2.59
C TYR A 804 23.79 -9.93 -2.37
N LYS A 805 23.32 -10.50 -1.26
CA LYS A 805 23.49 -11.94 -0.95
C LYS A 805 23.19 -12.87 -2.13
N PRO A 806 22.06 -12.74 -2.86
CA PRO A 806 21.76 -13.63 -3.98
C PRO A 806 22.83 -13.59 -5.08
N LEU A 807 23.34 -12.38 -5.41
CA LEU A 807 24.36 -12.18 -6.43
C LEU A 807 25.75 -12.63 -5.95
N LEU A 808 26.08 -12.38 -4.68
CA LEU A 808 27.30 -12.89 -4.05
C LEU A 808 27.36 -14.41 -4.06
N ASP A 809 26.25 -15.08 -3.72
CA ASP A 809 26.12 -16.53 -3.76
C ASP A 809 26.24 -17.05 -5.21
N HIS A 810 25.59 -16.38 -6.18
CA HIS A 810 25.67 -16.73 -7.59
C HIS A 810 27.10 -16.66 -8.14
N LEU A 811 27.85 -15.63 -7.75
CA LEU A 811 29.24 -15.40 -8.18
C LEU A 811 30.27 -16.15 -7.33
N LYS A 812 29.84 -16.94 -6.33
CA LYS A 812 30.69 -17.67 -5.38
C LYS A 812 31.64 -16.77 -4.58
N LEU A 813 31.22 -15.54 -4.33
CA LEU A 813 31.97 -14.57 -3.54
C LEU A 813 31.56 -14.62 -2.05
N SER A 814 30.57 -15.42 -1.67
CA SER A 814 30.03 -15.47 -0.30
C SER A 814 30.89 -16.23 0.72
N GLU A 815 31.79 -17.13 0.29
CA GLU A 815 32.64 -17.94 1.16
C GLU A 815 34.10 -17.44 1.25
N HIS A 816 34.48 -16.38 0.53
CA HIS A 816 35.88 -15.91 0.41
C HIS A 816 36.13 -14.50 1.00
N GLY A 817 35.60 -14.26 2.21
CA GLY A 817 36.05 -13.19 3.12
C GLY A 817 35.45 -11.79 2.86
N ALA A 818 35.07 -10.95 3.83
CA ALA A 818 35.75 -10.65 5.09
C ALA A 818 37.22 -11.06 5.04
N PRO A 819 38.13 -10.20 4.52
CA PRO A 819 39.55 -10.43 4.72
C PRO A 819 39.80 -10.62 6.23
N PRO A 820 40.54 -11.66 6.66
CA PRO A 820 41.01 -11.72 8.03
C PRO A 820 42.03 -10.60 8.19
N ASN A 821 41.69 -9.60 9.02
CA ASN A 821 42.51 -8.43 9.37
C ASN A 821 42.79 -7.42 8.22
N MET A 822 41.99 -6.35 8.17
CA MET A 822 42.52 -5.02 7.85
C MET A 822 42.26 -4.07 9.03
N PRO A 823 43.23 -3.21 9.38
CA PRO A 823 43.08 -2.29 10.49
C PRO A 823 41.98 -1.29 10.18
N THR A 824 41.12 -1.04 11.17
CA THR A 824 40.24 0.12 11.16
C THR A 824 41.07 1.36 10.86
N ARG A 825 40.66 2.13 9.84
CA ARG A 825 41.23 3.44 9.54
C ARG A 825 40.95 4.33 10.75
N LYS A 826 41.87 4.37 11.70
CA LYS A 826 41.90 5.38 12.75
C LYS A 826 41.96 6.74 12.05
N ASP A 827 41.15 7.66 12.56
CA ASP A 827 41.15 9.06 12.21
C ASP A 827 42.58 9.63 12.09
N GLU A 828 42.99 9.93 10.86
CA GLU A 828 44.06 10.89 10.62
C GLU A 828 43.49 12.30 10.79
N SER A 829 43.09 12.62 12.02
CA SER A 829 42.77 13.99 12.45
C SER A 829 43.37 14.25 13.83
N LYS A 830 44.63 13.89 14.05
CA LYS A 830 45.43 14.33 15.22
C LYS A 830 46.93 14.08 14.99
N GLN A 831 47.54 14.91 14.15
CA GLN A 831 48.97 15.23 14.27
C GLN A 831 49.15 16.74 14.10
N ASN A 832 49.00 17.45 15.22
CA ASN A 832 49.74 18.66 15.55
C ASN A 832 49.34 19.06 16.97
N HIS A 833 49.98 18.46 17.97
CA HIS A 833 50.36 19.20 19.17
C HIS A 833 51.52 18.49 19.86
N THR A 834 52.52 19.30 20.16
CA THR A 834 53.83 18.99 20.71
C THR A 834 53.77 18.48 22.15
N LYS A 835 54.70 17.56 22.44
CA LYS A 835 55.22 17.09 23.73
C LYS A 835 55.00 18.00 24.96
N SER A 836 54.60 17.37 26.07
CA SER A 836 55.23 17.57 27.39
C SER A 836 54.97 16.37 28.30
N ASP A 837 56.02 15.97 29.00
CA ASP A 837 56.18 14.83 29.90
C ASP A 837 55.35 14.92 31.19
N SER A 838 54.98 13.77 31.78
CA SER A 838 55.34 13.40 33.16
C SER A 838 54.67 12.09 33.62
N ASN A 839 55.46 11.30 34.36
CA ASN A 839 55.22 9.99 34.97
C ASN A 839 54.13 9.93 36.05
N GLU A 840 53.62 8.70 36.29
CA GLU A 840 53.48 7.96 37.58
C GLU A 840 52.56 6.73 37.31
N GLU A 841 53.05 5.47 37.25
CA GLU A 841 53.24 4.50 38.36
C GLU A 841 52.10 4.52 39.41
N GLY A 842 51.39 3.45 39.77
CA GLY A 842 51.45 2.02 39.46
C GLY A 842 50.48 1.20 40.35
N SER A 843 50.56 -0.13 40.23
CA SER A 843 49.94 -1.21 41.04
C SER A 843 48.43 -1.43 40.84
N SER A 844 47.86 -2.64 40.79
CA SER A 844 48.25 -4.04 41.05
C SER A 844 47.10 -4.89 40.47
N GLY A 845 47.25 -6.02 39.79
CA GLY A 845 47.88 -7.26 40.23
C GLY A 845 46.80 -8.35 40.36
N ASP A 846 46.97 -9.45 39.60
CA ASP A 846 46.31 -10.77 39.65
C ASP A 846 44.91 -10.89 39.02
N GLY A 847 44.56 -11.85 38.15
CA GLY A 847 45.21 -13.07 37.67
C GLY A 847 44.23 -14.26 37.74
N TRP A 848 44.05 -14.99 36.61
CA TRP A 848 43.31 -16.27 36.42
C TRP A 848 41.78 -16.13 36.36
N SER A 849 41.01 -16.75 35.45
CA SER A 849 41.22 -17.86 34.53
C SER A 849 40.18 -17.83 33.38
N ASP A 850 40.54 -18.44 32.26
CA ASP A 850 39.65 -18.94 31.21
C ASP A 850 38.57 -19.89 31.78
N ASP A 851 37.49 -20.10 31.03
CA ASP A 851 36.29 -20.93 31.27
C ASP A 851 35.10 -20.24 31.95
N SER A 852 34.16 -19.73 31.14
CA SER A 852 32.74 -20.10 31.23
C SER A 852 31.91 -19.48 30.09
N ASP A 853 31.44 -20.35 29.22
CA ASP A 853 30.22 -20.17 28.43
C ASP A 853 29.05 -19.83 29.37
N GLU A 854 28.54 -18.59 29.37
CA GLU A 854 27.20 -18.28 29.87
C GLU A 854 26.45 -17.28 28.96
N ALA A 855 25.52 -17.86 28.20
CA ALA A 855 24.14 -17.45 27.98
C ALA A 855 23.79 -15.94 27.88
N ILE A 856 23.45 -15.54 26.66
CA ILE A 856 22.63 -14.36 26.33
C ILE A 856 21.20 -14.58 26.89
N PRO A 857 20.60 -13.66 27.68
CA PRO A 857 19.21 -13.80 28.13
C PRO A 857 18.19 -13.52 27.01
N ASP A 858 17.27 -14.47 26.84
CA ASP A 858 16.13 -14.50 25.92
C ASP A 858 14.96 -13.62 26.41
N TRP A 859 14.60 -12.57 25.66
CA TRP A 859 13.23 -12.00 25.66
C TRP A 859 13.01 -10.97 24.53
N LEU A 860 12.59 -11.47 23.37
CA LEU A 860 11.76 -10.76 22.37
C LEU A 860 11.05 -11.85 21.55
N GLY A 861 9.84 -12.24 21.97
CA GLY A 861 8.98 -13.22 21.28
C GLY A 861 9.45 -14.68 21.36
N PRO A 862 8.59 -15.67 21.03
CA PRO A 862 8.94 -17.08 21.16
C PRO A 862 10.15 -17.43 20.28
N PRO A 863 11.05 -18.34 20.70
CA PRO A 863 12.31 -18.58 19.99
C PRO A 863 12.03 -19.05 18.56
N LYS A 864 12.63 -18.36 17.57
CA LYS A 864 12.57 -18.77 16.15
C LYS A 864 13.13 -20.18 15.93
N GLU A 865 13.92 -20.72 16.86
CA GLU A 865 14.32 -22.13 16.84
C GLU A 865 13.23 -23.07 17.39
N LYS A 866 12.44 -22.71 18.40
CA LYS A 866 11.25 -23.49 18.80
C LYS A 866 10.14 -23.43 17.77
N LEU A 867 9.99 -22.33 17.02
CA LEU A 867 9.03 -22.20 15.91
C LEU A 867 9.52 -22.90 14.64
N ARG A 868 10.83 -22.89 14.35
CA ARG A 868 11.42 -23.73 13.29
C ARG A 868 11.45 -25.20 13.69
N ASP A 869 11.62 -25.53 14.96
CA ASP A 869 11.52 -26.89 15.47
C ASP A 869 10.06 -27.34 15.56
N LEU A 870 9.09 -26.48 15.87
CA LEU A 870 7.66 -26.77 15.73
C LEU A 870 7.30 -26.93 14.25
N GLN A 871 7.76 -26.05 13.35
CA GLN A 871 7.55 -26.20 11.90
C GLN A 871 8.23 -27.46 11.36
N ARG A 872 9.43 -27.83 11.82
CA ARG A 872 10.11 -29.10 11.48
C ARG A 872 9.41 -30.31 12.10
N GLN A 873 8.85 -30.20 13.30
CA GLN A 873 8.06 -31.24 13.97
C GLN A 873 6.67 -31.41 13.34
N LEU A 874 6.07 -30.35 12.79
CA LEU A 874 4.75 -30.35 12.16
C LEU A 874 4.78 -30.74 10.67
N TRP A 875 5.83 -30.35 9.94
CA TRP A 875 6.03 -30.75 8.53
C TRP A 875 6.82 -32.05 8.36
N GLY A 876 7.53 -32.51 9.40
CA GLY A 876 8.31 -33.74 9.40
C GLY A 876 7.48 -34.96 9.72
N GLY A 877 6.50 -35.34 8.90
CA GLY A 877 5.85 -36.63 9.14
C GLY A 877 4.54 -36.95 8.46
N VAL A 878 4.37 -36.67 7.17
CA VAL A 878 3.49 -37.52 6.35
C VAL A 878 4.12 -37.67 4.98
N ALA A 879 4.86 -38.76 4.77
CA ALA A 879 5.29 -39.07 3.42
C ALA A 879 5.42 -40.57 3.23
N TYR A 880 4.98 -41.01 2.05
CA TYR A 880 5.42 -42.23 1.39
C TYR A 880 6.97 -42.28 1.17
N GLY A 881 7.74 -41.32 1.73
CA GLY A 881 9.20 -41.18 1.65
C GLY A 881 9.92 -41.43 2.98
N CYS A 882 11.26 -41.40 2.95
CA CYS A 882 12.09 -41.60 4.12
C CYS A 882 12.02 -40.39 5.05
N GLY A 883 11.74 -40.59 6.34
CA GLY A 883 11.64 -39.52 7.34
C GLY A 883 12.95 -38.79 7.70
N TYR A 884 14.04 -39.03 6.97
CA TYR A 884 15.33 -38.41 7.23
C TYR A 884 15.58 -37.34 6.17
N LEU A 885 15.65 -36.07 6.61
CA LEU A 885 15.62 -34.88 5.74
C LEU A 885 16.75 -34.80 4.70
N TYR A 886 17.80 -35.61 4.82
CA TYR A 886 18.92 -35.68 3.87
C TYR A 886 19.27 -37.12 3.52
N CYS A 887 18.26 -37.90 3.14
CA CYS A 887 18.46 -39.27 2.69
C CYS A 887 19.40 -39.30 1.45
N PRO A 888 20.61 -39.87 1.56
CA PRO A 888 21.58 -39.88 0.45
C PRO A 888 21.06 -40.65 -0.79
N GLU A 889 20.11 -41.57 -0.59
CA GLU A 889 19.51 -42.37 -1.66
C GLU A 889 18.37 -41.66 -2.42
N ARG A 890 17.98 -40.43 -2.03
CA ARG A 890 16.91 -39.66 -2.69
C ARG A 890 17.30 -38.21 -2.98
N THR A 891 18.29 -38.04 -3.84
CA THR A 891 18.59 -36.75 -4.48
C THR A 891 17.95 -36.73 -5.88
N HIS A 892 16.98 -35.83 -6.06
CA HIS A 892 16.35 -35.44 -7.34
C HIS A 892 15.33 -36.40 -7.99
N ARG A 893 14.04 -36.06 -7.78
CA ARG A 893 12.83 -36.25 -8.62
C ARG A 893 11.64 -36.77 -7.80
N LEU A 894 10.49 -36.13 -7.98
CA LEU A 894 9.17 -36.50 -7.46
C LEU A 894 8.58 -37.73 -8.19
N ASP A 895 9.39 -38.77 -8.44
CA ASP A 895 8.92 -40.04 -9.00
C ASP A 895 9.45 -41.26 -8.23
N SER A 896 8.54 -41.82 -7.42
CA SER A 896 8.15 -43.25 -7.42
C SER A 896 9.03 -44.40 -6.86
N LYS A 897 9.44 -44.39 -5.58
CA LYS A 897 9.44 -45.65 -4.76
C LYS A 897 9.08 -45.39 -3.28
N PRO A 898 8.21 -46.20 -2.63
CA PRO A 898 7.86 -46.01 -1.21
C PRO A 898 8.94 -46.52 -0.25
N ALA A 899 9.11 -45.87 0.89
CA ALA A 899 9.99 -46.33 1.97
C ALA A 899 9.54 -47.71 2.50
N LYS A 900 10.43 -48.70 2.47
CA LYS A 900 10.10 -50.12 2.73
C LYS A 900 10.13 -50.50 4.21
N PHE A 901 10.92 -49.81 5.03
CA PHE A 901 11.07 -50.14 6.45
C PHE A 901 10.21 -49.19 7.29
N GLN A 902 9.45 -49.73 8.24
CA GLN A 902 8.65 -48.94 9.17
C GLN A 902 9.23 -49.05 10.57
N CYS A 903 9.13 -47.98 11.35
CA CYS A 903 9.50 -48.05 12.76
C CYS A 903 8.67 -49.14 13.45
N ALA A 904 9.32 -50.15 14.01
CA ALA A 904 8.64 -51.27 14.63
C ALA A 904 7.76 -50.88 15.83
N LYS A 905 8.05 -49.74 16.49
CA LYS A 905 7.31 -49.25 17.65
C LYS A 905 6.06 -48.46 17.27
N CYS A 906 6.20 -47.27 16.67
CA CYS A 906 5.04 -46.43 16.38
C CYS A 906 4.32 -46.79 15.07
N ARG A 907 4.97 -47.54 14.17
CA ARG A 907 4.50 -47.87 12.81
C ARG A 907 4.14 -46.67 11.90
N GLY A 908 4.19 -45.44 12.41
CA GLY A 908 3.87 -44.20 11.70
C GLY A 908 4.99 -43.67 10.81
N GLN A 909 6.26 -43.80 11.21
CA GLN A 909 7.40 -43.32 10.43
C GLN A 909 8.03 -44.43 9.59
N ARG A 910 8.35 -44.10 8.32
CA ARG A 910 9.00 -45.01 7.38
C ARG A 910 10.38 -44.52 6.92
N TYR A 911 11.25 -45.47 6.62
CA TYR A 911 12.64 -45.28 6.24
C TYR A 911 12.98 -46.15 5.02
N CYS A 912 13.85 -45.65 4.15
CA CYS A 912 14.34 -46.44 3.01
C CYS A 912 15.29 -47.57 3.45
N SER A 913 15.99 -47.40 4.58
CA SER A 913 16.88 -48.40 5.17
C SER A 913 16.94 -48.28 6.71
N PRO A 914 17.36 -49.34 7.43
CA PRO A 914 17.61 -49.28 8.87
C PRO A 914 18.68 -48.26 9.29
N ALA A 915 19.63 -47.94 8.40
CA ALA A 915 20.65 -46.92 8.63
C ALA A 915 20.03 -45.52 8.72
N CYS A 916 19.10 -45.17 7.81
CA CYS A 916 18.35 -43.91 7.88
C CYS A 916 17.46 -43.83 9.12
N GLN A 917 16.91 -44.96 9.57
CA GLN A 917 16.18 -45.01 10.84
C GLN A 917 17.09 -44.72 12.04
N LYS A 918 18.29 -45.31 12.09
CA LYS A 918 19.26 -45.04 13.17
C LYS A 918 19.71 -43.58 13.16
N ALA A 919 20.00 -43.01 12.00
CA ALA A 919 20.42 -41.60 11.87
C ALA A 919 19.31 -40.63 12.31
N HIS A 920 18.05 -40.92 11.99
CA HIS A 920 16.90 -40.11 12.43
C HIS A 920 16.46 -40.41 13.87
N TRP A 921 16.98 -41.45 14.53
CA TRP A 921 16.42 -41.95 15.78
C TRP A 921 16.49 -40.94 16.93
N SER A 922 17.50 -40.07 16.97
CA SER A 922 17.64 -39.02 17.98
C SER A 922 16.42 -38.09 18.05
N ILE A 923 15.87 -37.74 16.88
CA ILE A 923 14.69 -36.89 16.73
C ILE A 923 13.42 -37.75 16.79
N HIS A 924 13.39 -38.85 16.06
CA HIS A 924 12.21 -39.70 15.96
C HIS A 924 11.82 -40.36 17.29
N LYS A 925 12.75 -40.64 18.22
CA LYS A 925 12.44 -41.30 19.49
C LYS A 925 11.43 -40.53 20.34
N GLN A 926 11.48 -39.19 20.34
CA GLN A 926 10.52 -38.35 21.08
C GLN A 926 9.15 -38.33 20.40
N GLN A 927 9.12 -38.23 19.06
CA GLN A 927 7.90 -38.34 18.27
C GLN A 927 7.27 -39.73 18.41
N CYS A 928 8.08 -40.79 18.38
CA CYS A 928 7.67 -42.19 18.50
C CYS A 928 6.93 -42.45 19.82
N LYS A 929 7.35 -41.81 20.93
CA LYS A 929 6.62 -41.83 22.21
C LYS A 929 5.25 -41.13 22.12
N SER A 930 5.19 -39.96 21.47
CA SER A 930 3.93 -39.23 21.26
C SER A 930 2.94 -40.01 20.38
N TYR A 931 3.43 -40.73 19.36
CA TYR A 931 2.63 -41.64 18.56
C TYR A 931 2.11 -42.84 19.37
N LEU A 932 2.85 -43.30 20.37
CA LEU A 932 2.42 -44.40 21.25
C LEU A 932 1.41 -43.94 22.32
N SER A 933 1.46 -42.67 22.75
CA SER A 933 0.55 -42.11 23.76
C SER A 933 -0.80 -41.64 23.20
N SER A 934 -0.91 -41.43 21.89
CA SER A 934 -2.09 -40.80 21.26
C SER A 934 -3.21 -41.78 20.87
N GLY A 935 -3.05 -43.09 21.15
CA GLY A 935 -3.95 -44.11 20.62
C GLY A 935 -3.85 -44.24 19.10
N VAL A 936 -4.06 -45.45 18.57
CA VAL A 936 -3.83 -45.77 17.14
C VAL A 936 -4.74 -44.97 16.19
N ASP A 937 -5.80 -44.36 16.72
CA ASP A 937 -6.89 -43.76 15.91
C ASP A 937 -6.68 -42.27 15.58
N ALA A 938 -6.09 -41.47 16.48
CA ALA A 938 -5.76 -40.06 16.20
C ALA A 938 -4.65 -39.93 15.12
N VAL A 939 -3.77 -40.92 15.05
CA VAL A 939 -2.69 -41.01 14.06
C VAL A 939 -3.24 -41.33 12.67
N ARG A 940 -4.25 -42.21 12.60
CA ARG A 940 -4.96 -42.55 11.36
C ARG A 940 -5.72 -41.36 10.80
N LEU A 941 -6.35 -40.56 11.66
CA LEU A 941 -7.09 -39.36 11.29
C LEU A 941 -6.18 -38.28 10.67
N ARG A 942 -5.02 -38.02 11.29
CA ARG A 942 -4.01 -37.06 10.76
C ARG A 942 -3.41 -37.51 9.42
N LEU A 943 -3.15 -38.80 9.24
CA LEU A 943 -2.64 -39.34 7.98
C LEU A 943 -3.65 -39.24 6.82
N ARG A 944 -4.96 -39.36 7.11
CA ARG A 944 -6.02 -39.17 6.09
C ARG A 944 -6.24 -37.69 5.73
N MET A 945 -6.17 -36.78 6.71
CA MET A 945 -6.27 -35.32 6.49
C MET A 945 -5.12 -34.77 5.64
N ALA A 946 -3.89 -35.21 5.90
CA ALA A 946 -2.73 -34.81 5.08
C ALA A 946 -2.87 -35.29 3.62
N ARG A 947 -3.46 -36.47 3.41
CA ARG A 947 -3.74 -37.04 2.08
C ARG A 947 -4.80 -36.24 1.30
N PHE A 948 -5.80 -35.71 2.01
CA PHE A 948 -6.81 -34.83 1.44
C PHE A 948 -6.22 -33.47 1.04
N MET A 949 -5.32 -32.91 1.87
CA MET A 949 -4.65 -31.63 1.58
C MET A 949 -3.62 -31.72 0.44
N GLU A 950 -2.88 -32.83 0.28
CA GLU A 950 -2.00 -33.04 -0.88
C GLU A 950 -2.75 -33.11 -2.22
N LEU A 951 -3.93 -33.76 -2.24
CA LEU A 951 -4.80 -33.82 -3.42
C LEU A 951 -5.37 -32.45 -3.79
N TRP A 952 -5.53 -31.57 -2.81
CA TRP A 952 -6.02 -30.20 -2.98
C TRP A 952 -4.91 -29.22 -3.37
N ALA A 953 -3.67 -29.41 -2.89
CA ALA A 953 -2.50 -28.61 -3.24
C ALA A 953 -1.96 -28.85 -4.67
N SER A 954 -2.53 -29.81 -5.41
CA SER A 954 -2.15 -30.14 -6.80
C SER A 954 -2.75 -29.19 -7.85
N PHE A 955 -3.52 -28.16 -7.43
CA PHE A 955 -4.05 -27.11 -8.30
C PHE A 955 -3.13 -25.88 -8.26
N PRO A 956 -2.58 -25.39 -9.39
CA PRO A 956 -1.80 -24.17 -9.40
C PRO A 956 -2.75 -22.97 -9.57
N GLU A 957 -3.18 -22.37 -8.46
CA GLU A 957 -3.43 -20.93 -8.33
C GLU A 957 -3.77 -20.61 -6.84
N HIS A 958 -2.90 -19.81 -6.22
CA HIS A 958 -3.08 -19.12 -4.94
C HIS A 958 -3.45 -19.94 -3.69
N VAL A 959 -2.43 -20.42 -2.95
CA VAL A 959 -2.53 -20.60 -1.49
C VAL A 959 -1.21 -20.27 -0.82
N ALA A 960 -1.12 -19.06 -0.27
CA ALA A 960 -0.31 -18.79 0.91
C ALA A 960 -1.27 -18.23 1.99
N ASP A 961 -1.11 -18.75 3.19
CA ASP A 961 -1.57 -18.19 4.47
C ASP A 961 -3.05 -18.32 4.84
N PHE A 962 -3.42 -19.50 5.32
CA PHE A 962 -4.40 -19.64 6.41
C PHE A 962 -3.76 -20.44 7.55
N THR A 963 -3.36 -19.74 8.61
CA THR A 963 -3.20 -20.32 9.96
C THR A 963 -4.16 -19.56 10.87
N LEU A 964 -5.13 -20.29 11.44
CA LEU A 964 -6.10 -19.76 12.40
C LEU A 964 -5.68 -20.31 13.77
N ASP A 965 -5.14 -19.44 14.62
CA ASP A 965 -4.90 -19.72 16.03
C ASP A 965 -6.25 -19.72 16.77
N ILE A 966 -6.62 -20.84 17.38
CA ILE A 966 -7.78 -20.96 18.26
C ILE A 966 -7.26 -20.94 19.69
N THR A 967 -7.47 -19.83 20.40
CA THR A 967 -7.49 -19.84 21.86
C THR A 967 -8.69 -19.03 22.39
N GLU A 968 -9.55 -19.77 23.10
CA GLU A 968 -10.48 -19.37 24.17
C GLU A 968 -11.59 -18.33 23.90
N ILE A 969 -12.82 -18.82 23.71
CA ILE A 969 -14.08 -18.07 23.89
C ILE A 969 -14.86 -18.68 25.07
N PRO A 970 -15.21 -17.91 26.12
CA PRO A 970 -16.15 -18.33 27.14
C PRO A 970 -17.59 -18.11 26.70
N LEU A 971 -18.46 -19.06 27.04
CA LEU A 971 -19.91 -19.06 26.80
C LEU A 971 -20.65 -18.19 27.84
N SER A 972 -21.58 -17.33 27.40
CA SER A 972 -22.90 -17.17 28.05
C SER A 972 -23.91 -16.31 27.24
N ASP A 973 -25.01 -16.97 26.88
CA ASP A 973 -26.43 -16.55 26.96
C ASP A 973 -26.97 -15.22 26.35
N ARG A 974 -27.68 -15.32 25.21
CA ARG A 974 -29.18 -15.33 25.11
C ARG A 974 -29.71 -15.16 23.66
N GLY A 975 -30.70 -16.01 23.31
CA GLY A 975 -31.75 -15.73 22.31
C GLY A 975 -31.55 -16.29 20.89
N LYS A 976 -32.00 -17.52 20.62
CA LYS A 976 -32.02 -18.11 19.26
C LYS A 976 -33.42 -18.58 18.82
N HIS A 977 -33.76 -18.23 17.58
CA HIS A 977 -34.70 -18.94 16.71
C HIS A 977 -34.31 -20.43 16.60
N VAL A 978 -35.30 -21.32 16.57
CA VAL A 978 -35.08 -22.76 16.32
C VAL A 978 -35.78 -23.16 15.02
N SER A 979 -35.01 -23.68 14.06
CA SER A 979 -35.53 -24.33 12.85
C SER A 979 -35.27 -25.83 12.97
N LEU A 980 -36.33 -26.65 12.88
CA LEU A 980 -36.24 -28.11 12.94
C LEU A 980 -36.68 -28.71 11.60
N HIS A 981 -35.92 -29.69 11.11
CA HIS A 981 -36.24 -30.46 9.91
C HIS A 981 -36.79 -31.83 10.33
N PHE A 982 -37.89 -32.26 9.70
CA PHE A 982 -38.50 -33.57 9.91
C PHE A 982 -38.67 -34.25 8.55
N ASP A 983 -38.40 -35.55 8.49
CA ASP A 983 -38.36 -36.30 7.22
C ASP A 983 -39.75 -36.72 6.69
N ASP A 984 -40.81 -36.59 7.50
CA ASP A 984 -42.20 -36.82 7.09
C ASP A 984 -43.23 -36.09 8.00
N ALA A 985 -44.45 -35.91 7.47
CA ALA A 985 -45.52 -35.15 8.12
C ALA A 985 -46.14 -35.85 9.35
N ALA A 986 -46.10 -37.19 9.43
CA ALA A 986 -46.66 -37.93 10.57
C ALA A 986 -45.75 -37.83 11.80
N THR A 987 -44.44 -37.75 11.58
CA THR A 987 -43.44 -37.50 12.62
C THR A 987 -43.52 -36.07 13.17
N LEU A 988 -43.82 -35.09 12.31
CA LEU A 988 -44.08 -33.70 12.69
C LEU A 988 -45.33 -33.54 13.57
N GLU A 989 -46.46 -34.17 13.21
CA GLU A 989 -47.69 -34.11 14.03
C GLU A 989 -47.52 -34.76 15.41
N LYS A 990 -46.78 -35.87 15.47
CA LYS A 990 -46.47 -36.58 16.72
C LYS A 990 -45.57 -35.72 17.63
N TRP A 991 -44.60 -35.02 17.06
CA TRP A 991 -43.71 -34.12 17.80
C TRP A 991 -44.40 -32.83 18.23
N ILE A 992 -45.26 -32.23 17.41
CA ILE A 992 -46.07 -31.06 17.79
C ILE A 992 -46.98 -31.41 18.98
N SER A 993 -47.59 -32.60 18.99
CA SER A 993 -48.43 -33.09 20.10
C SER A 993 -47.63 -33.33 21.38
N ILE A 994 -46.41 -33.87 21.28
CA ILE A 994 -45.51 -34.11 22.43
C ILE A 994 -44.94 -32.80 23.00
N PHE A 995 -44.53 -31.88 22.13
CA PHE A 995 -43.94 -30.60 22.49
C PHE A 995 -44.98 -29.65 23.11
N ALA A 996 -46.20 -29.61 22.55
CA ALA A 996 -47.33 -28.86 23.13
C ALA A 996 -47.73 -29.39 24.51
N LYS A 997 -47.69 -30.72 24.72
CA LYS A 997 -47.96 -31.35 26.04
C LYS A 997 -46.88 -31.08 27.09
N GLN A 998 -45.59 -31.05 26.71
CA GLN A 998 -44.49 -30.84 27.66
C GLN A 998 -44.30 -29.38 28.08
N GLN A 999 -44.75 -28.41 27.27
CA GLN A 999 -44.56 -26.97 27.54
C GLN A 999 -45.86 -26.25 27.93
N GLN A 1000 -47.01 -26.93 28.00
CA GLN A 1000 -48.34 -26.35 28.27
C GLN A 1000 -48.72 -25.17 27.34
N ILE A 1001 -48.35 -25.23 26.06
CA ILE A 1001 -48.68 -24.19 25.07
C ILE A 1001 -49.80 -24.69 24.14
N GLU A 1002 -50.84 -23.89 23.92
CA GLU A 1002 -51.93 -24.21 22.97
C GLU A 1002 -51.42 -24.24 21.52
N SER A 1003 -51.78 -25.30 20.78
CA SER A 1003 -51.30 -25.63 19.43
C SER A 1003 -51.62 -24.56 18.37
N SER A 1004 -52.54 -23.63 18.65
CA SER A 1004 -53.03 -22.60 17.72
C SER A 1004 -52.13 -21.38 17.59
N LYS A 1005 -51.00 -21.28 18.32
CA LYS A 1005 -50.09 -20.13 18.31
C LYS A 1005 -48.76 -20.33 17.57
N VAL A 1006 -48.61 -21.37 16.75
CA VAL A 1006 -47.41 -21.60 15.93
C VAL A 1006 -47.65 -21.08 14.50
N ILE A 1007 -46.89 -20.08 14.04
CA ILE A 1007 -47.08 -19.42 12.74
C ILE A 1007 -45.90 -19.72 11.79
N GLY A 1008 -46.14 -20.56 10.77
CA GLY A 1008 -45.44 -20.59 9.48
C GLY A 1008 -44.36 -21.66 9.22
N LEU A 1009 -44.58 -22.55 8.22
CA LEU A 1009 -43.56 -23.45 7.62
C LEU A 1009 -43.96 -23.85 6.18
N THR A 1010 -43.01 -23.91 5.23
CA THR A 1010 -43.22 -24.27 3.80
C THR A 1010 -42.26 -25.39 3.37
N VAL A 1011 -42.75 -26.37 2.58
CA VAL A 1011 -42.06 -27.63 2.20
C VAL A 1011 -42.17 -27.89 0.68
N PHE A 1012 -41.13 -28.42 0.01
CA PHE A 1012 -41.21 -29.01 -1.35
C PHE A 1012 -40.26 -30.22 -1.57
N TYR A 1013 -40.72 -31.22 -2.34
CA TYR A 1013 -40.00 -32.44 -2.77
C TYR A 1013 -39.75 -32.50 -4.31
N PRO A 1014 -38.76 -33.29 -4.82
CA PRO A 1014 -38.50 -33.54 -6.24
C PRO A 1014 -38.74 -35.01 -6.68
N VAL A 1015 -38.84 -35.30 -8.00
CA VAL A 1015 -38.33 -36.50 -8.75
C VAL A 1015 -38.97 -36.53 -10.16
N GLU A 1016 -38.18 -36.37 -11.24
CA GLU A 1016 -38.28 -37.15 -12.52
C GLU A 1016 -37.22 -36.76 -13.58
N ALA A 1017 -36.48 -35.65 -13.43
CA ALA A 1017 -35.53 -35.20 -14.47
C ALA A 1017 -34.10 -35.80 -14.36
N LYS A 1018 -33.86 -36.75 -13.45
CA LYS A 1018 -32.51 -37.30 -13.16
C LYS A 1018 -32.07 -38.48 -14.05
N ARG A 1019 -32.91 -38.94 -15.00
CA ARG A 1019 -32.63 -40.18 -15.77
C ARG A 1019 -32.19 -40.00 -17.23
N ARG A 1020 -32.35 -38.83 -17.86
CA ARG A 1020 -31.99 -38.65 -19.30
C ARG A 1020 -30.68 -37.93 -19.58
N ILE A 1021 -30.07 -37.27 -18.60
CA ILE A 1021 -28.78 -36.57 -18.76
C ILE A 1021 -27.58 -37.51 -18.45
N LYS A 1022 -27.86 -38.71 -17.91
CA LYS A 1022 -26.87 -39.71 -17.49
C LYS A 1022 -26.25 -40.55 -18.64
N ALA A 1023 -26.52 -40.28 -19.92
CA ALA A 1023 -26.07 -41.16 -21.01
C ALA A 1023 -25.14 -40.51 -22.06
N ALA A 1024 -24.92 -39.19 -22.01
CA ALA A 1024 -24.13 -38.49 -23.05
C ALA A 1024 -22.83 -37.84 -22.53
N ALA A 1025 -22.60 -37.79 -21.22
CA ALA A 1025 -21.44 -37.13 -20.60
C ALA A 1025 -20.27 -38.10 -20.24
N ASP A 1026 -20.28 -39.33 -20.78
CA ASP A 1026 -19.48 -40.46 -20.26
C ASP A 1026 -18.16 -40.75 -21.01
N ARG A 1027 -17.56 -39.84 -21.81
CA ARG A 1027 -16.30 -40.20 -22.53
C ARG A 1027 -15.09 -39.24 -22.45
N SER A 1028 -15.20 -38.08 -21.80
CA SER A 1028 -14.02 -37.26 -21.44
C SER A 1028 -13.94 -36.93 -19.95
N ALA A 1029 -14.89 -37.43 -19.17
CA ALA A 1029 -14.97 -37.28 -17.72
C ALA A 1029 -14.14 -38.34 -16.96
N GLU A 1030 -13.74 -39.47 -17.55
CA GLU A 1030 -13.25 -40.62 -16.78
C GLU A 1030 -11.98 -40.36 -15.95
N HIS A 1031 -11.05 -39.49 -16.40
CA HIS A 1031 -9.85 -39.17 -15.60
C HIS A 1031 -10.14 -38.21 -14.44
N ARG A 1032 -11.00 -37.20 -14.64
CA ARG A 1032 -11.43 -36.25 -13.59
C ARG A 1032 -12.49 -36.85 -12.65
N TYR A 1033 -13.28 -37.79 -13.15
CA TYR A 1033 -14.30 -38.53 -12.40
C TYR A 1033 -13.66 -39.54 -11.46
N TRP A 1034 -12.57 -40.21 -11.84
CA TRP A 1034 -11.90 -41.19 -10.97
C TRP A 1034 -11.30 -40.54 -9.71
N VAL A 1035 -10.67 -39.36 -9.87
CA VAL A 1035 -10.06 -38.60 -8.75
C VAL A 1035 -11.14 -38.05 -7.82
N ASN A 1036 -12.23 -37.47 -8.36
CA ASN A 1036 -13.34 -36.95 -7.56
C ASN A 1036 -14.16 -38.05 -6.85
N ARG A 1037 -14.35 -39.23 -7.45
CA ARG A 1037 -15.01 -40.36 -6.78
C ARG A 1037 -14.22 -40.86 -5.57
N LYS A 1038 -12.89 -40.83 -5.65
CA LYS A 1038 -12.00 -41.30 -4.59
C LYS A 1038 -12.00 -40.35 -3.40
N ALA A 1039 -11.94 -39.04 -3.66
CA ALA A 1039 -12.05 -38.01 -2.63
C ALA A 1039 -13.43 -38.01 -1.96
N HIS A 1040 -14.51 -38.15 -2.74
CA HIS A 1040 -15.87 -38.20 -2.20
C HIS A 1040 -16.16 -39.48 -1.40
N LYS A 1041 -15.58 -40.63 -1.80
CA LYS A 1041 -15.73 -41.89 -1.05
C LYS A 1041 -14.99 -41.87 0.29
N GLU A 1042 -13.77 -41.31 0.34
CA GLU A 1042 -13.02 -41.13 1.60
C GLU A 1042 -13.71 -40.13 2.52
N TRP A 1043 -14.36 -39.08 1.99
CA TRP A 1043 -15.17 -38.14 2.76
C TRP A 1043 -16.42 -38.78 3.40
N LEU A 1044 -17.15 -39.63 2.65
CA LEU A 1044 -18.33 -40.34 3.17
C LEU A 1044 -17.97 -41.48 4.15
N GLU A 1045 -16.78 -42.06 4.05
CA GLU A 1045 -16.26 -42.99 5.06
C GLU A 1045 -15.82 -42.24 6.33
N PHE A 1046 -15.18 -41.08 6.18
CA PHE A 1046 -14.84 -40.17 7.29
C PHE A 1046 -16.07 -39.71 8.08
N GLN A 1047 -17.17 -39.33 7.41
CA GLN A 1047 -18.41 -38.94 8.10
C GLN A 1047 -19.07 -40.10 8.87
N ARG A 1048 -19.07 -41.32 8.30
CA ARG A 1048 -19.62 -42.51 8.99
C ARG A 1048 -18.77 -42.94 10.18
N GLU A 1049 -17.46 -42.80 10.08
CA GLU A 1049 -16.54 -43.05 11.19
C GLU A 1049 -16.71 -41.96 12.28
N CYS A 1050 -16.84 -40.67 11.95
CA CYS A 1050 -17.11 -39.62 12.95
C CYS A 1050 -18.42 -39.84 13.72
N GLN A 1051 -19.47 -40.34 13.06
CA GLN A 1051 -20.75 -40.68 13.69
C GLN A 1051 -20.68 -41.92 14.60
N GLN A 1052 -19.79 -42.88 14.32
CA GLN A 1052 -19.60 -44.05 15.18
C GLN A 1052 -18.84 -43.75 16.48
N TRP A 1053 -18.17 -42.60 16.55
CA TRP A 1053 -17.22 -42.23 17.62
C TRP A 1053 -17.75 -41.11 18.52
N ASP A 1054 -19.04 -40.77 18.38
CA ASP A 1054 -19.77 -39.77 19.18
C ASP A 1054 -19.07 -38.39 19.23
N MET A 1055 -18.50 -37.98 18.10
CA MET A 1055 -17.86 -36.67 17.95
C MET A 1055 -18.89 -35.55 17.75
N ASP A 1056 -18.62 -34.38 18.35
CA ASP A 1056 -19.48 -33.18 18.30
C ASP A 1056 -19.86 -32.77 16.86
N PRO A 1057 -21.16 -32.74 16.50
CA PRO A 1057 -21.64 -32.39 15.16
C PRO A 1057 -21.24 -30.98 14.65
N GLU A 1058 -20.88 -30.04 15.53
CA GLU A 1058 -20.47 -28.69 15.14
C GLU A 1058 -19.12 -28.66 14.39
N ILE A 1059 -18.21 -29.62 14.65
CA ILE A 1059 -16.93 -29.74 13.91
C ILE A 1059 -17.18 -30.14 12.45
N ILE A 1060 -18.22 -30.95 12.19
CA ILE A 1060 -18.58 -31.38 10.83
C ILE A 1060 -19.22 -30.21 10.04
N ARG A 1061 -19.82 -29.23 10.73
CA ARG A 1061 -20.49 -28.06 10.12
C ARG A 1061 -19.57 -26.92 9.70
N LEU A 1062 -18.33 -26.85 10.23
CA LEU A 1062 -17.33 -25.88 9.79
C LEU A 1062 -16.87 -26.07 8.33
N PHE A 1063 -17.24 -27.20 7.69
CA PHE A 1063 -16.90 -27.52 6.30
C PHE A 1063 -18.14 -27.85 5.44
N PRO A 1064 -19.00 -26.87 5.09
CA PRO A 1064 -20.17 -27.13 4.25
C PRO A 1064 -19.79 -27.34 2.76
N PRO A 1065 -20.59 -28.09 1.97
CA PRO A 1065 -20.22 -28.54 0.62
C PRO A 1065 -20.23 -27.45 -0.47
N GLN A 1066 -20.68 -26.23 -0.14
CA GLN A 1066 -20.96 -25.19 -1.14
C GLN A 1066 -19.70 -24.52 -1.71
N SER A 1067 -18.56 -24.66 -1.03
CA SER A 1067 -17.26 -24.14 -1.49
C SER A 1067 -16.69 -24.90 -2.70
N ILE A 1068 -17.33 -25.99 -3.13
CA ILE A 1068 -16.88 -26.83 -4.26
C ILE A 1068 -17.61 -26.48 -5.57
N VAL A 1069 -18.71 -25.69 -5.53
CA VAL A 1069 -19.56 -25.45 -6.72
C VAL A 1069 -19.28 -24.11 -7.44
N PHE A 1070 -18.65 -23.13 -6.80
CA PHE A 1070 -18.44 -21.80 -7.41
C PHE A 1070 -17.18 -21.64 -8.28
N GLY A 1071 -16.48 -22.73 -8.61
CA GLY A 1071 -15.39 -22.71 -9.59
C GLY A 1071 -15.81 -22.94 -11.05
N VAL A 1072 -17.11 -23.11 -11.35
CA VAL A 1072 -17.58 -23.56 -12.69
C VAL A 1072 -18.68 -22.66 -13.30
N THR A 1073 -19.01 -21.51 -12.71
CA THR A 1073 -20.04 -20.60 -13.28
C THR A 1073 -19.51 -19.21 -13.61
N GLY A 1074 -18.34 -19.14 -14.25
CA GLY A 1074 -17.71 -17.86 -14.62
C GLY A 1074 -17.25 -17.72 -16.08
N VAL A 1075 -17.32 -18.74 -16.94
CA VAL A 1075 -16.76 -18.67 -18.31
C VAL A 1075 -17.63 -19.34 -19.39
N LEU A 1076 -18.95 -19.28 -19.28
CA LEU A 1076 -19.82 -19.68 -20.40
C LEU A 1076 -21.06 -18.78 -20.48
N LEU A 1077 -20.92 -17.63 -21.12
CA LEU A 1077 -21.96 -16.96 -21.92
C LEU A 1077 -21.29 -15.87 -22.76
N GLY A 1078 -21.24 -16.05 -24.09
CA GLY A 1078 -20.80 -14.97 -24.97
C GLY A 1078 -20.22 -15.32 -26.34
N ILE A 1079 -20.62 -16.41 -27.01
CA ILE A 1079 -20.53 -16.47 -28.49
C ILE A 1079 -21.83 -17.08 -29.02
N SER A 1080 -22.75 -16.24 -29.48
CA SER A 1080 -23.81 -16.65 -30.39
C SER A 1080 -23.22 -16.74 -31.79
N CYS A 1081 -23.20 -17.93 -32.38
CA CYS A 1081 -23.14 -18.09 -33.83
C CYS A 1081 -24.45 -18.73 -34.29
N ILE A 1082 -25.16 -17.96 -35.12
CA ILE A 1082 -26.36 -18.31 -35.85
C ILE A 1082 -25.99 -19.36 -36.91
N ILE A 1083 -26.65 -20.52 -36.90
CA ILE A 1083 -26.75 -21.38 -38.10
C ILE A 1083 -28.23 -21.76 -38.29
N ASN A 1084 -28.67 -21.55 -39.52
CA ASN A 1084 -30.03 -21.57 -40.03
C ASN A 1084 -30.64 -23.00 -39.97
N PRO A 1085 -31.92 -23.20 -39.62
CA PRO A 1085 -32.45 -24.53 -39.28
C PRO A 1085 -32.82 -25.45 -40.44
N GLU A 1086 -32.64 -25.07 -41.71
CA GLU A 1086 -33.34 -25.78 -42.79
C GLU A 1086 -32.58 -26.90 -43.50
N ASP A 1087 -31.26 -27.06 -43.39
CA ASP A 1087 -30.60 -28.22 -44.01
C ASP A 1087 -29.41 -28.72 -43.19
N GLY A 1088 -29.66 -29.73 -42.37
CA GLY A 1088 -28.70 -30.35 -41.45
C GLY A 1088 -27.54 -31.08 -42.12
N ARG A 1089 -26.56 -30.35 -42.69
CA ARG A 1089 -25.26 -30.90 -43.11
C ARG A 1089 -24.09 -30.13 -42.50
N GLN A 1090 -23.26 -30.86 -41.75
CA GLN A 1090 -21.90 -30.48 -41.40
C GLN A 1090 -20.98 -30.66 -42.61
N THR A 1091 -20.10 -29.71 -42.87
CA THR A 1091 -18.87 -29.92 -43.66
C THR A 1091 -17.66 -29.30 -42.97
N ASN A 1092 -16.65 -30.14 -42.76
CA ASN A 1092 -15.32 -29.86 -42.19
C ASN A 1092 -14.34 -29.36 -43.26
N LEU A 1093 -13.27 -28.66 -42.82
CA LEU A 1093 -11.82 -28.79 -43.18
C LEU A 1093 -11.11 -27.43 -42.92
N LEU A 1094 -10.26 -27.25 -41.89
CA LEU A 1094 -8.84 -27.65 -41.68
C LEU A 1094 -7.77 -26.83 -42.46
N TYR A 1095 -7.10 -25.89 -41.73
CA TYR A 1095 -5.65 -25.49 -41.66
C TYR A 1095 -4.77 -25.37 -42.93
N PRO A 1096 -3.48 -24.91 -42.88
CA PRO A 1096 -2.74 -23.86 -42.13
C PRO A 1096 -1.95 -22.90 -43.09
N PHE A 1097 -1.19 -21.91 -42.59
CA PHE A 1097 0.25 -21.63 -42.90
C PHE A 1097 0.74 -20.17 -42.67
N LYS A 1098 2.00 -20.08 -42.18
CA LYS A 1098 2.95 -18.94 -42.20
C LYS A 1098 3.20 -18.40 -43.61
N ILE A 1099 3.53 -17.11 -43.77
CA ILE A 1099 4.37 -16.62 -44.90
C ILE A 1099 5.24 -15.41 -44.45
N GLU A 1100 6.53 -15.44 -44.81
CA GLU A 1100 7.48 -14.31 -44.86
C GLU A 1100 7.64 -13.80 -46.31
N GLU A 1101 7.89 -12.48 -46.41
CA GLU A 1101 8.59 -11.66 -47.42
C GLU A 1101 8.33 -11.70 -48.95
N SER A 1102 7.82 -10.55 -49.41
CA SER A 1102 8.40 -9.63 -50.43
C SER A 1102 8.19 -9.78 -51.95
N VAL A 1103 8.23 -8.59 -52.60
CA VAL A 1103 8.47 -8.23 -54.03
C VAL A 1103 7.26 -7.74 -54.87
N SER A 1104 7.34 -6.46 -55.28
CA SER A 1104 6.55 -5.72 -56.32
C SER A 1104 7.11 -5.96 -57.74
N PRO A 1105 6.56 -5.54 -58.93
CA PRO A 1105 5.87 -4.25 -59.22
C PRO A 1105 4.83 -4.20 -60.40
N LYS A 1106 4.32 -2.97 -60.63
CA LYS A 1106 3.91 -2.31 -61.91
C LYS A 1106 2.46 -2.39 -62.47
N GLN A 1107 1.94 -1.16 -62.65
CA GLN A 1107 1.15 -0.60 -63.78
C GLN A 1107 -0.35 -0.97 -63.94
N ALA A 1108 -1.26 0.01 -63.75
CA ALA A 1108 -1.97 0.71 -64.85
C ALA A 1108 -3.10 1.67 -64.35
N ARG A 1109 -2.89 2.97 -64.62
CA ARG A 1109 -3.81 4.06 -65.03
C ARG A 1109 -5.35 3.85 -64.98
N ARG A 1110 -6.08 4.84 -64.41
CA ARG A 1110 -6.88 5.90 -65.12
C ARG A 1110 -7.74 6.78 -64.14
N LYS A 1111 -7.62 8.11 -64.26
CA LYS A 1111 -8.60 9.18 -63.91
C LYS A 1111 -9.76 9.21 -64.97
N PRO A 1112 -10.83 10.06 -64.98
CA PRO A 1112 -11.17 11.34 -64.26
C PRO A 1112 -12.68 11.44 -63.78
N PHE A 1113 -13.19 12.43 -63.00
CA PHE A 1113 -13.85 13.74 -63.33
C PHE A 1113 -14.59 14.23 -62.04
N ARG A 1114 -14.43 15.45 -61.45
CA ARG A 1114 -15.15 16.77 -61.58
C ARG A 1114 -16.70 16.69 -61.44
N ILE A 1115 -17.46 17.49 -60.66
CA ILE A 1115 -17.72 18.97 -60.52
C ILE A 1115 -18.51 19.18 -59.19
N GLY A 1116 -18.23 20.11 -58.25
CA GLY A 1116 -18.58 21.56 -58.20
C GLY A 1116 -19.73 21.87 -57.17
N PRO A 1117 -20.13 23.13 -56.92
CA PRO A 1117 -19.55 24.01 -55.88
C PRO A 1117 -20.61 24.65 -54.93
N ASN A 1118 -20.18 25.35 -53.86
CA ASN A 1118 -20.65 26.71 -53.49
C ASN A 1118 -19.90 27.31 -52.28
N ALA A 1119 -19.29 28.47 -52.51
CA ALA A 1119 -18.82 29.46 -51.51
C ALA A 1119 -19.92 30.53 -51.30
N PRO A 1120 -19.82 31.43 -50.30
CA PRO A 1120 -19.03 32.69 -50.40
C PRO A 1120 -18.15 32.93 -49.15
N THR A 1121 -16.86 33.31 -49.23
CA THR A 1121 -16.21 34.63 -49.50
C THR A 1121 -16.40 35.72 -48.44
N ASP A 1122 -15.24 36.17 -47.92
CA ASP A 1122 -14.83 37.50 -47.40
C ASP A 1122 -14.41 37.45 -45.93
N GLY A 1123 -13.26 37.95 -45.48
CA GLY A 1123 -12.08 38.65 -46.01
C GLY A 1123 -11.24 38.94 -44.75
N GLY A 1124 -9.95 38.67 -44.68
CA GLY A 1124 -8.89 39.53 -45.20
C GLY A 1124 -7.89 39.84 -44.08
N SER A 1125 -6.60 39.75 -44.44
CA SER A 1125 -5.41 40.39 -43.86
C SER A 1125 -5.03 40.17 -42.39
N GLY A 1126 -3.76 39.81 -42.16
CA GLY A 1126 -3.08 40.17 -40.91
C GLY A 1126 -1.90 39.27 -40.55
N ASP A 1127 -0.73 39.69 -40.99
CA ASP A 1127 0.60 39.17 -40.68
C ASP A 1127 0.91 38.77 -39.22
N CYS A 1128 1.93 37.90 -39.16
CA CYS A 1128 2.99 37.83 -38.15
C CYS A 1128 2.70 37.32 -36.73
N GLY A 1129 3.41 36.24 -36.40
CA GLY A 1129 4.28 36.24 -35.23
C GLY A 1129 3.89 35.29 -34.11
N MET A 1130 4.70 34.25 -33.93
CA MET A 1130 5.02 33.59 -32.66
C MET A 1130 3.86 33.36 -31.66
N GLN A 1131 3.36 32.13 -31.59
CA GLN A 1131 3.69 31.19 -30.50
C GLN A 1131 3.10 29.81 -30.79
#